data_AF-A0A7X7KR46-F1
#
_entry.id   AF-A0A7X7KR46-F1
#
_cell.length_a   1.000
_cell.length_b   1.000
_cell.length_c   1.000
_cell.angle_alpha   90.00
_cell.angle_beta   90.00
_cell.angle_gamma   90.00
#
_symmetry.space_group_name_H-M   'P 1'
#
loop_
_entity.id
_entity.type
_entity.pdbx_description
1 polymer ?
#
loop_
_entity_poly.entity_id
_entity_poly.type
_entity_poly.pdbx_seq_one_letter_code
_entity_poly.pdbx_strand_id
1 'polypeptide(L)'
;MQTDTTIPTTPAPRRGASRCGSARGCLALAGVVLLAAAAAAAAPLEVKPFERDTVLQRGGVAVATVVVARDDAALLPAAVQVAEAIGAEAPLVDHRQALDLAMDIRPELRERSLVLIGNALDNAVTMHLYNLGWAKEDMAYPGAGGWIVRTVVDPWGTGCNVVIVAGSDAAGTLEASRQFAQAVSAQDDRRVLPWGWRFQSGSKADGTPLYAARAFSKTAWDEFHASLVYTDQPIAFFPGTVLSLATKAGQEYLATGDGDAITRFLAAVDAVRRLGDAIEPMRHLEFQLKDLVNAWEIMEADPRLSAEDRAATARFLFFVGCLFEGKYWNNNAPIQIETLCATTNHISNGNLGYLRLGLYLGRRCRMAPADAARAATWVANADLLFNAQDASYRSGCDANGYQWWTNEHMVRYALWRPDYDLFWNGNMRLLADILFATADNMGNAAKFGDTGSGLTGFSNYAHYLMTYSTRVYGDGRHHWISQFLNRRSGHLRLDEPPREPVDLYGVQRVPLSRAIYLHQAGRKRLPEWRAVPWGSAFDKIAFRADARPESPYLLLDGLGGMGHGQDDCNAIVRVSARGQVWLMDAAYDLKTMYDHNGIFVARDGRADQPAALARLTDCADLPSFGATRTESPANGLSWARHILWDKAGFFVVVDRLTCRVAGDYQANAIWRLPIEGRLEGGRLEARQAGER
;
A
#
# COMPACT_ATOMS: atom_id res chain seq x y z
N MET A 1 -37.95 -42.87 12.48
CA MET A 1 -37.85 -44.33 12.29
C MET A 1 -36.37 -44.65 12.23
N GLN A 2 -35.86 -45.38 13.23
CA GLN A 2 -34.47 -45.84 13.33
C GLN A 2 -34.08 -46.62 12.06
N THR A 3 -32.81 -46.58 11.64
CA THR A 3 -31.77 -47.53 12.08
C THR A 3 -30.44 -47.28 11.36
N ASP A 4 -29.38 -47.46 12.16
CA ASP A 4 -27.96 -47.62 11.84
C ASP A 4 -27.63 -48.49 10.61
N THR A 5 -26.43 -48.29 10.05
CA THR A 5 -25.52 -49.43 9.82
C THR A 5 -24.05 -49.03 9.75
N THR A 6 -23.26 -49.75 10.52
CA THR A 6 -21.81 -49.71 10.72
C THR A 6 -21.07 -50.63 9.72
N ILE A 7 -19.88 -50.18 9.25
CA ILE A 7 -18.51 -50.80 9.19
C ILE A 7 -18.47 -52.36 9.07
N PRO A 8 -17.59 -53.08 8.27
CA PRO A 8 -16.11 -52.95 8.18
C PRO A 8 -15.37 -53.34 6.86
N THR A 9 -14.06 -53.12 6.98
CA THR A 9 -12.86 -53.46 6.21
C THR A 9 -12.54 -54.96 5.96
N THR A 10 -11.91 -55.20 4.79
CA THR A 10 -10.94 -56.25 4.33
C THR A 10 -10.82 -57.65 4.97
N PRO A 11 -10.46 -58.65 4.13
CA PRO A 11 -9.44 -59.64 4.48
C PRO A 11 -8.26 -59.76 3.47
N ALA A 12 -7.20 -60.40 3.96
CA ALA A 12 -5.80 -60.52 3.52
C ALA A 12 -5.54 -61.55 2.35
N PRO A 13 -4.34 -62.18 2.18
CA PRO A 13 -3.02 -61.69 1.72
C PRO A 13 -2.31 -62.57 0.63
N ARG A 14 -1.05 -62.20 0.29
CA ARG A 14 0.16 -63.02 -0.03
C ARG A 14 0.63 -63.30 -1.50
N ARG A 15 1.90 -62.86 -1.71
CA ARG A 15 3.14 -63.56 -2.20
C ARG A 15 3.60 -63.46 -3.67
N GLY A 16 4.92 -63.19 -3.80
CA GLY A 16 5.80 -63.53 -4.94
C GLY A 16 6.74 -62.39 -5.36
N ALA A 17 7.85 -62.10 -4.66
CA ALA A 17 9.20 -62.68 -4.80
C ALA A 17 9.96 -62.31 -6.09
N SER A 18 11.03 -61.50 -5.98
CA SER A 18 12.42 -61.89 -6.25
C SER A 18 13.34 -60.66 -6.41
N ARG A 19 14.45 -60.63 -5.65
CA ARG A 19 15.82 -60.60 -6.20
C ARG A 19 16.87 -60.60 -5.08
N CYS A 20 17.78 -61.58 -5.18
CA CYS A 20 19.13 -61.60 -4.62
C CYS A 20 19.88 -60.29 -4.93
N GLY A 21 20.91 -59.87 -4.21
CA GLY A 21 21.68 -60.51 -3.16
C GLY A 21 23.04 -59.81 -3.04
N SER A 22 23.76 -60.18 -1.98
CA SER A 22 25.16 -59.89 -1.64
C SER A 22 25.45 -58.54 -0.93
N ALA A 23 26.37 -58.46 0.04
CA ALA A 23 26.58 -59.17 1.31
C ALA A 23 27.78 -58.48 2.01
N ARG A 24 27.81 -58.59 3.36
CA ARG A 24 28.94 -58.36 4.30
C ARG A 24 29.23 -56.87 4.62
N GLY A 25 29.43 -56.44 5.86
CA GLY A 25 29.56 -57.13 7.14
C GLY A 25 30.52 -56.34 8.05
N CYS A 26 30.16 -56.25 9.34
CA CYS A 26 31.02 -55.99 10.51
C CYS A 26 31.45 -54.55 10.89
N LEU A 27 30.82 -54.08 11.97
CA LEU A 27 31.42 -53.69 13.27
C LEU A 27 32.63 -52.73 13.31
N ALA A 28 32.32 -51.54 13.84
CA ALA A 28 32.99 -50.84 14.96
C ALA A 28 34.53 -50.81 15.00
N LEU A 29 35.08 -49.64 14.69
CA LEU A 29 36.23 -49.09 15.39
C LEU A 29 36.01 -47.61 15.67
N ALA A 30 36.06 -47.26 16.95
CA ALA A 30 36.10 -45.90 17.45
C ALA A 30 37.34 -45.19 16.91
N GLY A 31 37.13 -44.13 16.15
CA GLY A 31 38.16 -43.21 15.68
C GLY A 31 37.67 -41.80 15.91
N VAL A 32 38.28 -41.13 16.88
CA VAL A 32 38.23 -39.69 17.09
C VAL A 32 38.59 -39.01 15.77
N VAL A 33 37.59 -38.64 14.98
CA VAL A 33 37.75 -37.70 13.87
C VAL A 33 37.00 -36.45 14.28
N LEU A 34 37.81 -35.49 14.72
CA LEU A 34 37.52 -34.08 14.83
C LEU A 34 36.24 -33.65 14.07
N LEU A 35 35.17 -33.49 14.84
CA LEU A 35 34.09 -32.53 14.58
C LEU A 35 34.68 -31.11 14.70
N ALA A 36 35.57 -30.78 13.78
CA ALA A 36 36.01 -29.44 13.46
C ALA A 36 35.52 -29.10 12.05
N ALA A 37 34.25 -29.42 11.76
CA ALA A 37 33.49 -28.74 10.73
C ALA A 37 32.86 -27.54 11.44
N ALA A 38 33.47 -26.39 11.22
CA ALA A 38 33.14 -25.12 11.84
C ALA A 38 31.62 -24.88 11.92
N ALA A 39 31.07 -25.07 13.12
CA ALA A 39 30.18 -24.06 13.66
C ALA A 39 31.03 -22.78 13.75
N ALA A 40 31.11 -22.04 12.63
CA ALA A 40 31.31 -20.61 12.74
C ALA A 40 30.15 -20.17 13.63
N ALA A 41 30.44 -19.94 14.91
CA ALA A 41 29.51 -19.31 15.82
C ALA A 41 29.08 -18.04 15.09
N ALA A 42 27.87 -18.07 14.52
CA ALA A 42 27.29 -16.92 13.86
C ALA A 42 27.42 -15.79 14.86
N ALA A 43 28.17 -14.74 14.52
CA ALA A 43 28.28 -13.59 15.38
C ALA A 43 26.83 -13.16 15.70
N PRO A 44 26.45 -13.02 16.99
CA PRO A 44 25.12 -12.56 17.32
C PRO A 44 24.88 -11.24 16.61
N LEU A 45 23.68 -11.05 16.06
CA LEU A 45 23.29 -9.81 15.39
C LEU A 45 23.66 -8.61 16.27
N GLU A 46 24.54 -7.75 15.75
CA GLU A 46 25.10 -6.60 16.44
C GLU A 46 24.62 -5.32 15.74
N VAL A 47 24.13 -4.34 16.50
CA VAL A 47 23.79 -3.02 15.95
C VAL A 47 25.09 -2.25 15.71
N LYS A 48 25.28 -1.74 14.50
CA LYS A 48 26.46 -0.94 14.13
C LYS A 48 26.48 0.34 14.97
N PRO A 49 27.67 0.79 15.43
CA PRO A 49 27.78 2.10 16.06
C PRO A 49 27.46 3.20 15.05
N PHE A 50 26.92 4.31 15.54
CA PHE A 50 26.64 5.50 14.75
C PHE A 50 26.83 6.76 15.58
N GLU A 51 27.21 7.84 14.93
CA GLU A 51 27.41 9.15 15.56
C GLU A 51 26.07 9.91 15.60
N ARG A 52 25.64 10.25 16.82
CA ARG A 52 24.38 11.00 17.01
C ARG A 52 24.57 12.48 16.69
N ASP A 53 25.69 13.04 17.13
CA ASP A 53 26.00 14.44 16.92
C ASP A 53 26.41 14.68 15.46
N THR A 54 25.92 15.77 14.89
CA THR A 54 26.17 16.11 13.49
C THR A 54 27.37 17.06 13.42
N VAL A 55 28.49 16.56 12.90
CA VAL A 55 29.66 17.40 12.62
C VAL A 55 29.36 18.28 11.42
N LEU A 56 29.44 19.61 11.59
CA LEU A 56 29.16 20.59 10.54
C LEU A 56 30.45 21.14 9.91
N GLN A 57 31.51 21.27 10.71
CA GLN A 57 32.83 21.76 10.27
C GLN A 57 33.96 20.85 10.78
N ARG A 58 35.04 20.70 10.00
CA ARG A 58 36.30 20.09 10.45
C ARG A 58 37.48 20.98 10.03
N GLY A 59 38.31 21.38 10.99
CA GLY A 59 39.54 22.15 10.70
C GLY A 59 39.29 23.45 9.93
N GLY A 60 38.19 24.16 10.22
CA GLY A 60 37.84 25.38 9.51
C GLY A 60 37.10 25.17 8.17
N VAL A 61 36.87 23.94 7.72
CA VAL A 61 36.17 23.62 6.46
C VAL A 61 34.79 23.03 6.73
N ALA A 62 33.77 23.53 6.04
CA ALA A 62 32.42 23.00 6.13
C ALA A 62 32.35 21.57 5.56
N VAL A 63 31.95 20.62 6.39
CA VAL A 63 31.72 19.22 5.98
C VAL A 63 30.24 18.92 5.78
N ALA A 64 29.34 19.78 6.28
CA ALA A 64 27.92 19.77 5.97
C ALA A 64 27.58 20.55 4.68
N THR A 65 26.47 20.20 4.05
CA THR A 65 25.89 20.89 2.87
C THR A 65 24.50 21.40 3.21
N VAL A 66 24.22 22.67 2.88
CA VAL A 66 22.87 23.26 3.03
C VAL A 66 22.08 23.03 1.76
N VAL A 67 20.88 22.46 1.89
CA VAL A 67 19.99 22.12 0.77
C VAL A 67 18.70 22.94 0.89
N VAL A 68 18.38 23.73 -0.14
CA VAL A 68 17.21 24.64 -0.17
C VAL A 68 16.65 24.77 -1.58
N ALA A 69 15.37 25.11 -1.73
CA ALA A 69 14.83 25.66 -2.98
C ALA A 69 15.42 27.04 -3.26
N ARG A 70 16.39 27.13 -4.18
CA ARG A 70 17.13 28.37 -4.41
C ARG A 70 16.30 29.45 -5.09
N ASP A 71 15.22 29.06 -5.77
CA ASP A 71 14.22 29.93 -6.37
C ASP A 71 13.17 30.41 -5.37
N ASP A 72 13.11 29.84 -4.16
CA ASP A 72 12.18 30.27 -3.11
C ASP A 72 12.78 31.41 -2.27
N ALA A 73 12.42 32.65 -2.65
CA ALA A 73 12.84 33.86 -1.95
C ALA A 73 12.43 33.90 -0.47
N ALA A 74 11.40 33.15 -0.06
CA ALA A 74 10.93 33.12 1.32
C ALA A 74 11.81 32.23 2.22
N LEU A 75 12.46 31.21 1.65
CA LEU A 75 13.29 30.25 2.39
C LEU A 75 14.79 30.60 2.37
N LEU A 76 15.24 31.37 1.37
CA LEU A 76 16.65 31.80 1.27
C LEU A 76 17.22 32.45 2.54
N PRO A 77 16.50 33.34 3.26
CA PRO A 77 17.03 33.92 4.51
C PRO A 77 17.36 32.87 5.57
N ALA A 78 16.53 31.82 5.70
CA ALA A 78 16.78 30.72 6.64
C ALA A 78 18.02 29.91 6.22
N ALA A 79 18.20 29.66 4.92
CA ALA A 79 19.36 28.94 4.40
C ALA A 79 20.67 29.71 4.60
N VAL A 80 20.68 31.02 4.36
CA VAL A 80 21.85 31.88 4.60
C VAL A 80 22.23 31.87 6.07
N GLN A 81 21.26 32.02 6.97
CA GLN A 81 21.52 32.02 8.41
C GLN A 81 22.08 30.67 8.90
N VAL A 82 21.60 29.55 8.36
CA VAL A 82 22.16 28.22 8.64
C VAL A 82 23.60 28.10 8.13
N ALA A 83 23.86 28.55 6.89
CA ALA A 83 25.21 28.52 6.32
C ALA A 83 26.20 29.37 7.12
N GLU A 84 25.81 30.56 7.55
CA GLU A 84 26.61 31.43 8.43
C GLU A 84 26.89 30.77 9.79
N ALA A 85 25.90 30.09 10.38
CA ALA A 85 26.06 29.39 11.65
C ALA A 85 27.01 28.19 11.55
N ILE A 86 27.00 27.45 10.43
CA ILE A 86 27.98 26.39 10.15
C ILE A 86 29.39 26.98 10.09
N GLY A 87 29.54 28.16 9.47
CA GLY A 87 30.82 28.82 9.26
C GLY A 87 31.62 28.19 8.10
N ALA A 88 32.63 28.92 7.62
CA ALA A 88 33.27 28.68 6.32
C ALA A 88 32.26 28.72 5.16
N GLU A 89 32.72 28.68 3.91
CA GLU A 89 31.86 28.72 2.71
C GLU A 89 31.03 27.43 2.59
N ALA A 90 30.05 27.23 3.50
CA ALA A 90 29.15 26.09 3.51
C ALA A 90 28.39 26.03 2.17
N PRO A 91 28.50 24.93 1.40
CA PRO A 91 27.89 24.88 0.07
C PRO A 91 26.37 24.95 0.17
N LEU A 92 25.76 25.87 -0.59
CA LEU A 92 24.33 25.93 -0.85
C LEU A 92 24.04 25.17 -2.14
N VAL A 93 23.32 24.06 -2.02
CA VAL A 93 22.89 23.22 -3.14
C VAL A 93 21.38 23.34 -3.31
N ASP A 94 20.93 23.43 -4.56
CA ASP A 94 19.50 23.42 -4.86
C ASP A 94 18.89 22.04 -4.53
N HIS A 95 17.71 22.02 -3.91
CA HIS A 95 17.05 20.78 -3.53
C HIS A 95 16.81 19.79 -4.69
N ARG A 96 16.53 20.27 -5.91
CA ARG A 96 16.36 19.39 -7.08
C ARG A 96 17.70 18.89 -7.60
N GLN A 97 18.77 19.66 -7.42
CA GLN A 97 20.14 19.23 -7.74
C GLN A 97 20.70 18.25 -6.70
N ALA A 98 20.19 18.28 -5.48
CA ALA A 98 20.54 17.34 -4.42
C ALA A 98 19.92 15.96 -4.66
N LEU A 99 18.77 15.92 -5.32
CA LEU A 99 18.20 14.71 -5.90
C LEU A 99 18.78 14.44 -7.30
N ASP A 100 18.79 13.18 -7.71
CA ASP A 100 19.08 12.77 -9.08
C ASP A 100 17.80 12.50 -9.89
N LEU A 101 17.99 12.02 -11.12
CA LEU A 101 16.89 11.72 -12.05
C LEU A 101 15.98 10.58 -11.55
N ALA A 102 16.46 9.71 -10.66
CA ALA A 102 15.68 8.66 -10.03
C ALA A 102 15.01 9.12 -8.72
N MET A 103 15.02 10.44 -8.43
CA MET A 103 14.59 11.03 -7.15
C MET A 103 15.26 10.37 -5.94
N ASP A 104 16.51 9.95 -6.10
CA ASP A 104 17.38 9.53 -5.03
C ASP A 104 18.38 10.64 -4.68
N ILE A 105 18.96 10.59 -3.49
CA ILE A 105 20.01 11.53 -3.09
C ILE A 105 21.29 11.19 -3.83
N ARG A 106 21.88 12.19 -4.49
CA ARG A 106 23.14 12.05 -5.20
C ARG A 106 24.20 11.37 -4.32
N PRO A 107 24.89 10.31 -4.79
CA PRO A 107 25.81 9.53 -3.96
C PRO A 107 26.87 10.37 -3.23
N GLU A 108 27.44 11.37 -3.89
CA GLU A 108 28.44 12.28 -3.31
C GLU A 108 27.90 13.17 -2.17
N LEU A 109 26.58 13.39 -2.12
CA LEU A 109 25.93 14.11 -1.03
C LEU A 109 25.62 13.21 0.16
N ARG A 110 25.44 11.90 -0.06
CA ARG A 110 25.22 10.93 1.03
C ARG A 110 26.45 10.75 1.92
N GLU A 111 27.62 11.06 1.41
CA GLU A 111 28.90 11.05 2.14
C GLU A 111 29.15 12.35 2.93
N ARG A 112 28.15 13.24 2.99
CA ARG A 112 28.18 14.48 3.77
C ARG A 112 26.94 14.60 4.64
N SER A 113 27.07 15.29 5.76
CA SER A 113 25.89 15.68 6.52
C SER A 113 25.08 16.72 5.73
N LEU A 114 23.76 16.56 5.65
CA LEU A 114 22.90 17.51 4.96
C LEU A 114 22.10 18.33 5.97
N VAL A 115 21.96 19.63 5.72
CA VAL A 115 21.03 20.50 6.45
C VAL A 115 19.96 20.98 5.49
N LEU A 116 18.76 20.43 5.63
CA LEU A 116 17.62 20.66 4.75
C LEU A 116 16.80 21.84 5.27
N ILE A 117 16.62 22.83 4.42
CA ILE A 117 15.80 24.01 4.72
C ILE A 117 14.43 23.81 4.08
N GLY A 118 13.38 23.90 4.90
CA GLY A 118 12.00 23.75 4.47
C GLY A 118 11.42 22.36 4.69
N ASN A 119 10.12 22.23 4.40
CA ASN A 119 9.30 21.05 4.64
C ASN A 119 9.17 20.16 3.38
N ALA A 120 8.32 19.13 3.45
CA ALA A 120 8.15 18.18 2.34
C ALA A 120 7.65 18.83 1.03
N LEU A 121 6.95 19.98 1.07
CA LEU A 121 6.43 20.59 -0.16
C LEU A 121 7.46 21.43 -0.92
N ASP A 122 8.32 22.12 -0.17
CA ASP A 122 9.29 23.07 -0.73
C ASP A 122 10.70 22.46 -0.88
N ASN A 123 11.03 21.38 -0.15
CA ASN A 123 12.32 20.70 -0.24
C ASN A 123 12.16 19.24 -0.64
N ALA A 124 12.73 18.89 -1.80
CA ALA A 124 12.54 17.57 -2.40
C ALA A 124 13.30 16.47 -1.65
N VAL A 125 14.40 16.80 -0.96
CA VAL A 125 15.09 15.87 -0.07
C VAL A 125 14.26 15.63 1.19
N THR A 126 13.65 16.67 1.76
CA THR A 126 12.72 16.52 2.89
C THR A 126 11.51 15.66 2.49
N MET A 127 10.99 15.83 1.27
CA MET A 127 9.95 14.96 0.71
C MET A 127 10.37 13.49 0.64
N HIS A 128 11.59 13.21 0.18
CA HIS A 128 12.11 11.83 0.14
C HIS A 128 12.13 11.20 1.55
N LEU A 129 12.61 11.93 2.56
CA LEU A 129 12.58 11.47 3.95
C LEU A 129 11.16 11.35 4.52
N TYR A 130 10.23 12.22 4.11
CA TYR A 130 8.80 12.15 4.44
C TYR A 130 8.17 10.86 3.90
N ASN A 131 8.45 10.52 2.64
CA ASN A 131 7.96 9.29 2.03
C ASN A 131 8.53 8.03 2.68
N LEU A 132 9.78 8.10 3.16
CA LEU A 132 10.41 7.05 3.97
C LEU A 132 9.89 7.01 5.42
N GLY A 133 9.06 7.95 5.87
CA GLY A 133 8.52 7.98 7.23
C GLY A 133 9.50 8.48 8.30
N TRP A 134 10.62 9.08 7.89
CA TRP A 134 11.60 9.74 8.77
C TRP A 134 11.33 11.25 8.89
N ALA A 135 10.67 11.81 7.87
CA ALA A 135 10.04 13.12 7.74
C ALA A 135 8.62 13.24 8.37
N LYS A 136 8.22 14.38 8.92
CA LYS A 136 6.79 14.72 9.12
C LYS A 136 6.41 16.14 8.70
N GLU A 137 7.40 16.99 8.53
CA GLU A 137 7.26 18.41 8.26
C GLU A 137 6.57 18.63 6.91
N ASP A 138 5.41 19.29 6.96
CA ASP A 138 4.59 19.67 5.81
C ASP A 138 3.78 20.95 6.14
N MET A 139 2.83 21.33 5.30
CA MET A 139 1.99 22.52 5.52
C MET A 139 1.05 22.42 6.72
N ALA A 140 0.81 21.21 7.23
CA ALA A 140 -0.04 20.98 8.40
C ALA A 140 0.78 20.81 9.68
N TYR A 141 1.95 20.17 9.63
CA TYR A 141 2.85 19.97 10.78
C TYR A 141 4.19 20.66 10.54
N PRO A 142 4.72 21.47 11.47
CA PRO A 142 4.30 21.69 12.87
C PRO A 142 3.07 22.60 13.07
N GLY A 143 2.49 23.14 12.01
CA GLY A 143 1.41 24.12 12.05
C GLY A 143 1.93 25.55 11.85
N ALA A 144 1.01 26.49 11.60
CA ALA A 144 1.36 27.89 11.33
C ALA A 144 2.20 28.49 12.47
N GLY A 145 3.32 29.11 12.13
CA GLY A 145 4.32 29.65 13.06
C GLY A 145 5.07 28.61 13.92
N GLY A 146 4.72 27.33 13.81
CA GLY A 146 5.46 26.23 14.44
C GLY A 146 6.78 25.97 13.72
N TRP A 147 7.75 25.43 14.45
CA TRP A 147 9.10 25.19 13.92
C TRP A 147 9.69 23.90 14.48
N ILE A 148 10.63 23.32 13.74
CA ILE A 148 11.36 22.13 14.16
C ILE A 148 12.79 22.09 13.62
N VAL A 149 13.70 21.64 14.47
CA VAL A 149 15.06 21.22 14.13
C VAL A 149 15.24 19.78 14.59
N ARG A 150 15.45 18.86 13.64
CA ARG A 150 15.49 17.42 13.89
C ARG A 150 16.67 16.78 13.19
N THR A 151 17.38 15.89 13.90
CA THR A 151 18.42 15.04 13.30
C THR A 151 17.86 13.66 12.93
N VAL A 152 17.89 13.32 11.65
CA VAL A 152 17.75 11.95 11.14
C VAL A 152 19.16 11.35 11.09
N VAL A 153 19.40 10.36 11.96
CA VAL A 153 20.73 9.82 12.18
C VAL A 153 21.04 8.71 11.19
N ASP A 154 22.15 8.89 10.45
CA ASP A 154 22.69 7.93 9.50
C ASP A 154 21.65 7.22 8.61
N PRO A 155 20.79 7.97 7.88
CA PRO A 155 19.69 7.37 7.11
C PRO A 155 20.16 6.41 6.02
N TRP A 156 21.39 6.57 5.53
CA TRP A 156 21.97 5.79 4.42
C TRP A 156 23.08 4.83 4.83
N GLY A 157 23.50 4.80 6.11
CA GLY A 157 24.57 3.91 6.57
C GLY A 157 25.97 4.38 6.17
N THR A 158 26.13 5.67 5.88
CA THR A 158 27.40 6.32 5.49
C THR A 158 28.10 6.97 6.68
N GLY A 159 27.47 6.98 7.86
CA GLY A 159 27.94 7.70 9.04
C GLY A 159 27.64 9.20 9.01
N CYS A 160 26.88 9.68 8.02
CA CYS A 160 26.49 11.08 7.88
C CYS A 160 25.02 11.29 8.26
N ASN A 161 24.75 12.39 8.96
CA ASN A 161 23.41 12.70 9.44
C ASN A 161 22.69 13.69 8.52
N VAL A 162 21.37 13.71 8.61
CA VAL A 162 20.54 14.74 7.98
C VAL A 162 19.85 15.56 9.05
N VAL A 163 19.95 16.87 8.96
CA VAL A 163 19.28 17.82 9.86
C VAL A 163 18.18 18.51 9.08
N ILE A 164 16.95 18.41 9.58
CA ILE A 164 15.78 19.09 9.01
C ILE A 164 15.56 20.37 9.79
N VAL A 165 15.50 21.50 9.10
CA VAL A 165 15.25 22.84 9.64
C VAL A 165 14.02 23.39 8.92
N ALA A 166 12.85 23.29 9.56
CA ALA A 166 11.58 23.47 8.86
C ALA A 166 10.47 24.05 9.74
N GLY A 167 9.49 24.65 9.10
CA GLY A 167 8.17 24.98 9.62
C GLY A 167 7.10 24.72 8.56
N SER A 168 5.83 24.87 8.92
CA SER A 168 4.72 24.77 7.94
C SER A 168 4.59 26.02 7.06
N ASP A 169 5.30 27.08 7.40
CA ASP A 169 5.40 28.32 6.66
C ASP A 169 6.83 28.89 6.74
N ALA A 170 7.09 29.94 5.95
CA ALA A 170 8.39 30.59 5.90
C ALA A 170 8.81 31.21 7.25
N ALA A 171 7.86 31.70 8.06
CA ALA A 171 8.15 32.28 9.36
C ALA A 171 8.61 31.23 10.37
N GLY A 172 7.94 30.08 10.41
CA GLY A 172 8.34 28.91 11.19
C GLY A 172 9.69 28.35 10.75
N THR A 173 9.94 28.29 9.44
CA THR A 173 11.24 27.84 8.90
C THR A 173 12.38 28.81 9.26
N LEU A 174 12.13 30.12 9.22
CA LEU A 174 13.09 31.12 9.68
C LEU A 174 13.36 30.98 11.19
N GLU A 175 12.35 30.74 12.02
CA GLU A 175 12.57 30.50 13.45
C GLU A 175 13.37 29.21 13.69
N ALA A 176 13.08 28.12 12.96
CA ALA A 176 13.87 26.89 13.02
C ALA A 176 15.36 27.16 12.74
N SER A 177 15.67 28.03 11.76
CA SER A 177 17.06 28.40 11.46
C SER A 177 17.74 29.14 12.62
N ARG A 178 17.00 29.94 13.41
CA ARG A 178 17.54 30.63 14.60
C ARG A 178 17.86 29.63 15.70
N GLN A 179 16.95 28.67 15.91
CA GLN A 179 17.11 27.61 16.89
C GLN A 179 18.27 26.69 16.54
N PHE A 180 18.49 26.42 15.25
CA PHE A 180 19.69 25.76 14.75
C PHE A 180 20.95 26.59 15.05
N ALA A 181 20.98 27.87 14.70
CA ALA A 181 22.16 28.71 14.92
C ALA A 181 22.55 28.84 16.40
N GLN A 182 21.55 28.95 17.29
CA GLN A 182 21.74 28.93 18.74
C GLN A 182 22.32 27.59 19.21
N ALA A 183 21.85 26.47 18.65
CA ALA A 183 22.36 25.13 18.94
C ALA A 183 23.85 24.99 18.65
N VAL A 184 24.27 25.46 17.48
CA VAL A 184 25.65 25.35 16.99
C VAL A 184 26.55 26.29 17.79
N SER A 185 26.09 27.52 18.05
CA SER A 185 26.85 28.51 18.82
C SER A 185 27.12 28.08 20.26
N ALA A 186 26.23 27.26 20.84
CA ALA A 186 26.40 26.71 22.19
C ALA A 186 27.51 25.64 22.31
N GLN A 187 28.15 25.22 21.21
CA GLN A 187 29.18 24.17 21.18
C GLN A 187 30.61 24.72 20.95
N ASP A 188 30.84 26.02 21.14
CA ASP A 188 32.12 26.69 20.88
C ASP A 188 32.67 26.45 19.44
N ASP A 189 33.99 26.54 19.25
CA ASP A 189 34.72 26.35 17.99
C ASP A 189 34.62 24.93 17.39
N ARG A 190 33.88 24.01 18.03
CA ARG A 190 33.73 22.64 17.51
C ARG A 190 32.80 22.56 16.30
N ARG A 191 31.88 23.53 16.13
CA ARG A 191 30.85 23.55 15.07
C ARG A 191 30.22 22.17 14.84
N VAL A 192 29.73 21.61 15.94
CA VAL A 192 28.95 20.38 15.98
C VAL A 192 27.52 20.76 16.37
N LEU A 193 26.53 20.13 15.76
CA LEU A 193 25.15 20.16 16.24
C LEU A 193 24.91 18.90 17.08
N PRO A 194 24.71 19.02 18.41
CA PRO A 194 24.35 17.88 19.23
C PRO A 194 23.05 17.26 18.72
N TRP A 195 22.92 15.94 18.80
CA TRP A 195 21.65 15.30 18.48
C TRP A 195 20.53 15.96 19.26
N GLY A 196 19.47 16.32 18.56
CA GLY A 196 18.39 17.06 19.15
C GLY A 196 17.09 16.90 18.38
N TRP A 197 16.03 16.84 19.17
CA TRP A 197 14.68 17.07 18.74
C TRP A 197 14.19 18.37 19.36
N ARG A 198 14.21 19.45 18.57
CA ARG A 198 13.80 20.78 19.04
C ARG A 198 12.57 21.19 18.27
N PHE A 199 11.47 21.40 18.96
CA PHE A 199 10.18 21.61 18.33
C PHE A 199 9.34 22.59 19.13
N GLN A 200 8.66 23.46 18.41
CA GLN A 200 7.54 24.22 18.93
C GLN A 200 6.35 24.03 18.01
N SER A 201 5.24 23.62 18.60
CA SER A 201 3.97 23.47 17.90
C SER A 201 3.43 24.81 17.48
N GLY A 202 2.88 24.86 16.26
CA GLY A 202 2.04 25.96 15.83
C GLY A 202 0.69 25.96 16.55
N SER A 203 -0.15 26.95 16.25
CA SER A 203 -1.47 27.08 16.86
C SER A 203 -2.59 26.58 15.92
N LYS A 204 -3.62 25.97 16.52
CA LYS A 204 -4.93 25.81 15.89
C LYS A 204 -5.65 27.16 15.80
N ALA A 205 -6.78 27.19 15.09
CA ALA A 205 -7.61 28.39 14.97
C ALA A 205 -8.11 28.94 16.33
N ASP A 206 -8.23 28.08 17.34
CA ASP A 206 -8.61 28.44 18.71
C ASP A 206 -7.42 28.86 19.61
N GLY A 207 -6.22 28.98 19.03
CA GLY A 207 -4.99 29.37 19.74
C GLY A 207 -4.30 28.22 20.51
N THR A 208 -4.91 27.03 20.61
CA THR A 208 -4.29 25.89 21.28
C THR A 208 -3.17 25.29 20.42
N PRO A 209 -2.14 24.65 21.02
CA PRO A 209 -1.11 23.96 20.24
C PRO A 209 -1.72 22.90 19.32
N LEU A 210 -1.27 22.86 18.07
CA LEU A 210 -1.73 21.87 17.09
C LEU A 210 -1.38 20.44 17.56
N TYR A 211 -0.15 20.29 18.01
CA TYR A 211 0.40 19.13 18.67
C TYR A 211 0.96 19.50 20.05
N ALA A 212 0.83 18.61 21.02
CA ALA A 212 1.46 18.76 22.32
C ALA A 212 1.99 17.40 22.76
N ALA A 213 3.20 17.39 23.32
CA ALA A 213 3.62 16.25 24.12
C ALA A 213 2.63 16.11 25.28
N ARG A 214 2.05 14.91 25.43
CA ARG A 214 1.05 14.65 26.46
C ARG A 214 1.64 13.64 27.42
N ALA A 215 1.99 14.10 28.62
CA ALA A 215 2.32 13.21 29.71
C ALA A 215 1.19 12.20 29.90
N PHE A 216 1.52 10.90 29.84
CA PHE A 216 0.52 9.87 30.05
C PHE A 216 0.05 9.91 31.51
N SER A 217 -1.25 10.13 31.72
CA SER A 217 -1.83 10.04 33.05
C SER A 217 -1.72 8.61 33.58
N LYS A 218 -1.77 8.42 34.90
CA LYS A 218 -1.82 7.07 35.49
C LYS A 218 -2.91 6.20 34.87
N THR A 219 -4.12 6.76 34.67
CA THR A 219 -5.23 6.05 34.03
C THR A 219 -4.91 5.64 32.59
N ALA A 220 -4.26 6.51 31.80
CA ALA A 220 -3.86 6.17 30.44
C ALA A 220 -2.78 5.07 30.41
N TRP A 221 -1.87 5.05 31.39
CA TRP A 221 -0.91 3.95 31.57
C TRP A 221 -1.61 2.65 31.95
N ASP A 222 -2.57 2.69 32.88
CA ASP A 222 -3.34 1.52 33.31
C ASP A 222 -4.13 0.93 32.13
N GLU A 223 -4.80 1.77 31.33
CA GLU A 223 -5.50 1.38 30.10
C GLU A 223 -4.56 0.79 29.04
N PHE A 224 -3.40 1.43 28.83
CA PHE A 224 -2.38 0.93 27.92
C PHE A 224 -1.88 -0.44 28.36
N HIS A 225 -1.50 -0.62 29.62
CA HIS A 225 -1.05 -1.91 30.14
C HIS A 225 -2.14 -2.98 30.05
N ALA A 226 -3.39 -2.64 30.35
CA ALA A 226 -4.52 -3.55 30.15
C ALA A 226 -4.66 -3.99 28.68
N SER A 227 -4.38 -3.09 27.73
CA SER A 227 -4.40 -3.42 26.30
C SER A 227 -3.22 -4.31 25.83
N LEU A 228 -2.17 -4.44 26.64
CA LEU A 228 -1.05 -5.37 26.40
C LEU A 228 -1.36 -6.79 26.93
N VAL A 229 -2.33 -6.93 27.83
CA VAL A 229 -2.61 -8.21 28.52
C VAL A 229 -3.55 -9.09 27.69
N TYR A 230 -3.15 -10.35 27.55
CA TYR A 230 -3.98 -11.42 27.05
C TYR A 230 -5.00 -11.82 28.11
N THR A 231 -6.29 -11.59 27.86
CA THR A 231 -7.38 -12.19 28.66
C THR A 231 -8.09 -13.24 27.79
N ASP A 232 -8.54 -14.33 28.41
CA ASP A 232 -9.19 -15.50 27.81
C ASP A 232 -10.47 -15.14 27.03
N GLN A 233 -10.33 -14.44 25.91
CA GLN A 233 -11.40 -14.05 25.01
C GLN A 233 -11.59 -15.15 23.96
N PRO A 234 -12.83 -15.57 23.68
CA PRO A 234 -13.14 -16.64 22.72
C PRO A 234 -12.87 -16.27 21.25
N ILE A 235 -12.52 -15.01 20.98
CA ILE A 235 -12.04 -14.53 19.67
C ILE A 235 -10.58 -14.16 19.85
N ALA A 236 -9.68 -14.87 19.15
CA ALA A 236 -8.25 -14.66 19.21
C ALA A 236 -7.89 -13.19 18.90
N PHE A 237 -7.52 -12.44 19.92
CA PHE A 237 -6.96 -11.09 19.74
C PHE A 237 -5.48 -11.22 19.36
N PHE A 238 -5.11 -10.54 18.27
CA PHE A 238 -3.88 -10.76 17.51
C PHE A 238 -2.70 -9.91 18.04
N PRO A 239 -1.46 -10.44 18.13
CA PRO A 239 -0.23 -9.66 18.36
C PRO A 239 -0.06 -8.47 17.41
N GLY A 240 -0.67 -8.55 16.22
CA GLY A 240 -0.78 -7.41 15.30
C GLY A 240 -1.42 -6.17 15.94
N THR A 241 -2.42 -6.32 16.82
CA THR A 241 -3.02 -5.16 17.49
C THR A 241 -2.07 -4.55 18.53
N VAL A 242 -1.32 -5.37 19.27
CA VAL A 242 -0.31 -4.89 20.22
C VAL A 242 0.83 -4.18 19.47
N LEU A 243 1.31 -4.73 18.35
CA LEU A 243 2.30 -4.06 17.50
C LEU A 243 1.75 -2.79 16.83
N SER A 244 0.44 -2.69 16.62
CA SER A 244 -0.18 -1.43 16.18
C SER A 244 -0.05 -0.35 17.25
N LEU A 245 -0.10 -0.69 18.54
CA LEU A 245 0.17 0.25 19.63
C LEU A 245 1.63 0.74 19.60
N ALA A 246 2.58 -0.16 19.35
CA ALA A 246 3.99 0.21 19.16
C ALA A 246 4.15 1.17 17.96
N THR A 247 3.52 0.86 16.84
CA THR A 247 3.52 1.70 15.63
C THR A 247 2.96 3.10 15.91
N LYS A 248 1.83 3.19 16.61
CA LYS A 248 1.21 4.48 17.01
C LYS A 248 2.14 5.28 17.92
N ALA A 249 2.79 4.62 18.89
CA ALA A 249 3.77 5.29 19.74
C ALA A 249 4.92 5.89 18.91
N GLY A 250 5.44 5.16 17.92
CA GLY A 250 6.41 5.71 16.97
C GLY A 250 5.88 6.94 16.21
N GLN A 251 4.66 6.89 15.68
CA GLN A 251 4.06 8.05 14.98
C GLN A 251 3.90 9.27 15.88
N GLU A 252 3.57 9.06 17.15
CA GLU A 252 3.51 10.12 18.17
C GLU A 252 4.91 10.68 18.46
N TYR A 253 5.91 9.81 18.65
CA TYR A 253 7.30 10.21 18.78
C TYR A 253 7.72 11.05 17.56
N LEU A 254 7.35 10.64 16.35
CA LEU A 254 7.65 11.36 15.11
C LEU A 254 7.12 12.80 15.12
N ALA A 255 6.04 13.05 15.86
CA ALA A 255 5.38 14.33 15.95
C ALA A 255 5.84 15.18 17.15
N THR A 256 6.34 14.58 18.23
CA THR A 256 6.55 15.30 19.49
C THR A 256 7.92 15.11 20.13
N GLY A 257 8.67 14.06 19.77
CA GLY A 257 9.90 13.65 20.47
C GLY A 257 9.66 13.11 21.89
N ASP A 258 8.41 12.83 22.26
CA ASP A 258 8.00 12.43 23.61
C ASP A 258 8.61 11.08 24.04
N GLY A 259 9.17 11.04 25.25
CA GLY A 259 9.80 9.84 25.81
C GLY A 259 8.84 8.75 26.21
N ASP A 260 7.62 9.11 26.61
CA ASP A 260 6.60 8.14 26.97
C ASP A 260 6.26 7.23 25.77
N ALA A 261 6.45 7.72 24.54
CA ALA A 261 6.31 6.92 23.34
C ALA A 261 7.35 5.79 23.23
N ILE A 262 8.61 6.05 23.59
CA ILE A 262 9.66 5.03 23.61
C ILE A 262 9.31 3.93 24.61
N THR A 263 8.91 4.32 25.82
CA THR A 263 8.51 3.37 26.87
C THR A 263 7.34 2.49 26.43
N ARG A 264 6.30 3.07 25.80
CA ARG A 264 5.17 2.31 25.25
C ARG A 264 5.58 1.38 24.12
N PHE A 265 6.43 1.84 23.21
CA PHE A 265 6.94 1.01 22.13
C PHE A 265 7.66 -0.23 22.70
N LEU A 266 8.60 -0.03 23.61
CA LEU A 266 9.36 -1.12 24.23
C LEU A 266 8.44 -2.07 25.00
N ALA A 267 7.46 -1.56 25.76
CA ALA A 267 6.50 -2.39 26.48
C ALA A 267 5.66 -3.27 25.55
N ALA A 268 5.19 -2.73 24.42
CA ALA A 268 4.43 -3.48 23.42
C ALA A 268 5.31 -4.53 22.71
N VAL A 269 6.53 -4.17 22.32
CA VAL A 269 7.51 -5.11 21.74
C VAL A 269 7.85 -6.22 22.72
N ASP A 270 8.09 -5.89 23.99
CA ASP A 270 8.44 -6.85 25.03
C ASP A 270 7.27 -7.80 25.36
N ALA A 271 6.03 -7.30 25.36
CA ALA A 271 4.83 -8.12 25.51
C ALA A 271 4.71 -9.18 24.41
N VAL A 272 4.94 -8.79 23.15
CA VAL A 272 4.91 -9.73 22.02
C VAL A 272 6.13 -10.65 22.05
N ARG A 273 7.32 -10.14 22.35
CA ARG A 273 8.57 -10.91 22.45
C ARG A 273 8.48 -12.05 23.47
N ARG A 274 7.78 -11.84 24.60
CA ARG A 274 7.54 -12.86 25.63
C ARG A 274 6.77 -14.09 25.13
N LEU A 275 6.02 -13.97 24.03
CA LEU A 275 5.31 -15.09 23.43
C LEU A 275 6.28 -16.07 22.73
N GLY A 276 7.47 -15.63 22.32
CA GLY A 276 8.44 -16.46 21.60
C GLY A 276 7.82 -17.10 20.34
N ASP A 277 7.96 -18.42 20.19
CA ASP A 277 7.40 -19.16 19.06
C ASP A 277 5.86 -19.24 19.11
N ALA A 278 5.21 -18.91 20.23
CA ALA A 278 3.74 -18.86 20.29
C ALA A 278 3.13 -17.70 19.47
N ILE A 279 3.96 -16.84 18.87
CA ILE A 279 3.54 -15.86 17.85
C ILE A 279 3.11 -16.56 16.55
N GLU A 280 3.67 -17.75 16.28
CA GLU A 280 3.63 -18.44 14.98
C GLU A 280 2.23 -18.79 14.41
N PRO A 281 1.18 -19.12 15.18
CA PRO A 281 -0.14 -19.41 14.61
C PRO A 281 -0.90 -18.16 14.15
N MET A 282 -0.36 -16.96 14.33
CA MET A 282 -1.14 -15.72 14.27
C MET A 282 -0.92 -14.97 12.94
N ARG A 283 -2.00 -14.85 12.17
CA ARG A 283 -2.06 -14.04 10.95
C ARG A 283 -1.96 -12.55 11.30
N HIS A 284 -1.64 -11.71 10.31
CA HIS A 284 -1.67 -10.25 10.33
C HIS A 284 -0.44 -9.49 10.83
N LEU A 285 0.61 -10.19 11.31
CA LEU A 285 1.85 -9.51 11.64
C LEU A 285 2.52 -8.89 10.40
N GLU A 286 2.29 -9.51 9.23
CA GLU A 286 2.74 -9.00 7.93
C GLU A 286 2.20 -7.60 7.65
N PHE A 287 1.02 -7.24 8.18
CA PHE A 287 0.44 -5.90 8.02
C PHE A 287 1.18 -4.82 8.79
N GLN A 288 1.76 -5.19 9.94
CA GLN A 288 2.38 -4.25 10.88
C GLN A 288 3.90 -4.13 10.68
N LEU A 289 4.58 -5.13 10.11
CA LEU A 289 6.04 -5.18 10.08
C LEU A 289 6.68 -3.91 9.50
N LYS A 290 6.18 -3.41 8.35
CA LYS A 290 6.71 -2.21 7.70
C LYS A 290 6.60 -0.97 8.60
N ASP A 291 5.47 -0.81 9.28
CA ASP A 291 5.19 0.37 10.09
C ASP A 291 5.88 0.28 11.46
N LEU A 292 6.04 -0.95 12.00
CA LEU A 292 6.82 -1.23 13.20
C LEU A 292 8.31 -0.92 13.00
N VAL A 293 8.90 -1.38 11.88
CA VAL A 293 10.30 -1.08 11.56
C VAL A 293 10.50 0.43 11.39
N ASN A 294 9.57 1.11 10.69
CA ASN A 294 9.63 2.56 10.56
C ASN A 294 9.55 3.27 11.93
N ALA A 295 8.62 2.86 12.79
CA ALA A 295 8.49 3.37 14.15
C ALA A 295 9.77 3.17 14.97
N TRP A 296 10.45 2.03 14.82
CA TRP A 296 11.74 1.79 15.47
C TRP A 296 12.83 2.72 14.94
N GLU A 297 12.98 2.85 13.62
CA GLU A 297 14.07 3.62 12.99
C GLU A 297 14.11 5.09 13.45
N ILE A 298 12.94 5.70 13.63
CA ILE A 298 12.82 7.10 14.05
C ILE A 298 13.19 7.32 15.53
N MET A 299 12.96 6.32 16.38
CA MET A 299 13.27 6.37 17.80
C MET A 299 14.66 5.85 18.09
N GLU A 300 15.20 4.99 17.22
CA GLU A 300 16.41 4.23 17.47
C GLU A 300 17.47 5.17 18.01
N ALA A 301 17.83 6.27 17.35
CA ALA A 301 18.94 7.14 17.79
C ALA A 301 18.78 7.84 19.17
N ASP A 302 17.62 7.75 19.82
CA ASP A 302 17.34 8.47 21.07
C ASP A 302 18.26 8.03 22.24
N PRO A 303 18.81 8.96 23.03
CA PRO A 303 19.69 8.68 24.16
C PRO A 303 19.04 7.91 25.30
N ARG A 304 17.70 7.90 25.39
CA ARG A 304 16.98 7.11 26.40
C ARG A 304 17.05 5.61 26.13
N LEU A 305 17.38 5.19 24.91
CA LEU A 305 17.58 3.79 24.53
C LEU A 305 19.01 3.34 24.80
N SER A 306 19.17 2.32 25.63
CA SER A 306 20.45 1.69 25.89
C SER A 306 20.97 0.88 24.70
N ALA A 307 22.25 0.52 24.71
CA ALA A 307 22.81 -0.42 23.73
C ALA A 307 22.10 -1.78 23.76
N GLU A 308 21.64 -2.21 24.94
CA GLU A 308 20.89 -3.46 25.12
C GLU A 308 19.50 -3.39 24.50
N ASP A 309 18.76 -2.28 24.70
CA ASP A 309 17.41 -2.09 24.11
C ASP A 309 17.47 -2.17 22.59
N ARG A 310 18.50 -1.55 22.00
CA ARG A 310 18.73 -1.56 20.55
C ARG A 310 19.01 -2.96 20.04
N ALA A 311 19.94 -3.65 20.70
CA ALA A 311 20.32 -5.00 20.31
C ALA A 311 19.15 -5.99 20.51
N ALA A 312 18.37 -5.85 21.58
CA ALA A 312 17.20 -6.67 21.84
C ALA A 312 16.10 -6.45 20.80
N THR A 313 15.82 -5.19 20.46
CA THR A 313 14.80 -4.85 19.45
C THR A 313 15.23 -5.29 18.06
N ALA A 314 16.48 -5.06 17.67
CA ALA A 314 17.00 -5.51 16.38
C ALA A 314 16.96 -7.05 16.23
N ARG A 315 17.32 -7.80 17.30
CA ARG A 315 17.17 -9.27 17.33
C ARG A 315 15.71 -9.69 17.25
N PHE A 316 14.79 -9.00 17.92
CA PHE A 316 13.36 -9.28 17.83
C PHE A 316 12.81 -9.06 16.42
N LEU A 317 13.15 -7.94 15.77
CA LEU A 317 12.75 -7.67 14.39
C LEU A 317 13.30 -8.73 13.41
N PHE A 318 14.56 -9.14 13.58
CA PHE A 318 15.14 -10.23 12.79
C PHE A 318 14.47 -11.57 13.04
N PHE A 319 14.17 -11.90 14.31
CA PHE A 319 13.42 -13.10 14.69
C PHE A 319 12.04 -13.13 14.04
N VAL A 320 11.31 -12.02 14.09
CA VAL A 320 10.01 -11.88 13.40
C VAL A 320 10.17 -12.12 11.91
N GLY A 321 11.18 -11.54 11.25
CA GLY A 321 11.46 -11.80 9.84
C GLY A 321 11.66 -13.29 9.54
N CYS A 322 12.50 -13.97 10.34
CA CYS A 322 12.78 -15.40 10.22
C CYS A 322 11.56 -16.28 10.48
N LEU A 323 10.77 -15.98 11.51
CA LEU A 323 9.58 -16.77 11.88
C LEU A 323 8.59 -16.88 10.72
N PHE A 324 8.51 -15.82 9.93
CA PHE A 324 7.50 -15.68 8.90
C PHE A 324 8.01 -15.92 7.48
N GLU A 325 9.32 -16.10 7.27
CA GLU A 325 9.90 -16.25 5.93
C GLU A 325 9.37 -17.51 5.21
N GLY A 326 9.11 -18.58 5.97
CA GLY A 326 8.58 -19.85 5.45
C GLY A 326 7.06 -19.87 5.32
N LYS A 327 6.33 -18.98 6.00
CA LYS A 327 4.86 -18.93 5.99
C LYS A 327 4.31 -17.91 5.01
N TYR A 328 5.00 -16.79 4.82
CA TYR A 328 4.49 -15.66 4.07
C TYR A 328 5.20 -15.46 2.74
N TRP A 329 4.41 -14.89 1.84
CA TRP A 329 4.56 -14.86 0.39
C TRP A 329 5.83 -14.22 -0.19
N ASN A 330 6.80 -13.80 0.63
CA ASN A 330 8.09 -13.30 0.14
C ASN A 330 8.83 -14.39 -0.66
N ASN A 331 8.91 -15.61 -0.13
CA ASN A 331 9.47 -16.76 -0.87
C ASN A 331 8.59 -17.25 -2.03
N ASN A 332 7.34 -16.77 -2.13
CA ASN A 332 6.46 -17.06 -3.26
C ASN A 332 6.60 -16.03 -4.38
N ALA A 333 7.36 -14.93 -4.22
CA ALA A 333 7.55 -13.93 -5.26
C ALA A 333 8.01 -14.54 -6.61
N PRO A 334 8.94 -15.51 -6.66
CA PRO A 334 9.30 -16.20 -7.91
C PRO A 334 8.11 -16.90 -8.59
N ILE A 335 7.23 -17.54 -7.82
CA ILE A 335 6.01 -18.19 -8.34
C ILE A 335 5.01 -17.15 -8.83
N GLN A 336 4.93 -15.98 -8.19
CA GLN A 336 4.01 -14.91 -8.57
C GLN A 336 4.44 -14.19 -9.87
N ILE A 337 5.73 -14.16 -10.22
CA ILE A 337 6.20 -13.61 -11.50
C ILE A 337 5.68 -14.39 -12.70
N GLU A 338 5.44 -15.70 -12.57
CA GLU A 338 4.76 -16.46 -13.64
C GLU A 338 3.41 -15.82 -14.01
N THR A 339 2.84 -15.02 -13.10
CA THR A 339 1.57 -14.32 -13.26
C THR A 339 1.69 -12.80 -13.48
N LEU A 340 2.92 -12.26 -13.55
CA LEU A 340 3.28 -10.88 -13.90
C LEU A 340 2.60 -9.76 -13.07
N CYS A 341 2.10 -10.05 -11.86
CA CYS A 341 1.51 -9.03 -10.98
C CYS A 341 1.43 -9.50 -9.52
N ALA A 342 1.34 -8.56 -8.58
CA ALA A 342 1.05 -8.85 -7.18
C ALA A 342 -0.42 -9.24 -7.03
N THR A 343 -0.71 -10.44 -6.52
CA THR A 343 -2.06 -11.00 -6.58
C THR A 343 -2.98 -10.57 -5.44
N THR A 344 -2.44 -10.20 -4.27
CA THR A 344 -3.24 -9.75 -3.11
C THR A 344 -2.54 -8.69 -2.25
N ASN A 345 -3.31 -8.01 -1.39
CA ASN A 345 -2.80 -7.05 -0.41
C ASN A 345 -1.91 -7.71 0.65
N HIS A 346 -2.13 -8.97 1.02
CA HIS A 346 -1.26 -9.69 1.97
C HIS A 346 0.15 -9.89 1.41
N ILE A 347 0.25 -10.21 0.12
CA ILE A 347 1.54 -10.43 -0.56
C ILE A 347 2.32 -9.13 -0.67
N SER A 348 1.69 -8.07 -1.18
CA SER A 348 2.32 -6.76 -1.33
C SER A 348 2.68 -6.14 0.02
N ASN A 349 1.81 -6.21 1.03
CA ASN A 349 2.12 -5.67 2.36
C ASN A 349 3.27 -6.43 3.02
N GLY A 350 3.25 -7.77 2.97
CA GLY A 350 4.32 -8.59 3.54
C GLY A 350 5.68 -8.28 2.90
N ASN A 351 5.72 -8.15 1.56
CA ASN A 351 6.95 -7.82 0.84
C ASN A 351 7.44 -6.40 1.11
N LEU A 352 6.56 -5.40 1.30
CA LEU A 352 6.97 -4.09 1.82
C LEU A 352 7.60 -4.18 3.22
N GLY A 353 7.04 -5.02 4.10
CA GLY A 353 7.60 -5.27 5.43
C GLY A 353 9.00 -5.87 5.35
N TYR A 354 9.19 -6.86 4.50
CA TYR A 354 10.48 -7.51 4.26
C TYR A 354 11.51 -6.59 3.60
N LEU A 355 11.07 -5.78 2.63
CA LEU A 355 11.90 -4.74 2.03
C LEU A 355 12.44 -3.79 3.10
N ARG A 356 11.53 -3.22 3.91
CA ARG A 356 11.91 -2.27 4.95
C ARG A 356 12.82 -2.90 6.01
N LEU A 357 12.47 -4.10 6.48
CA LEU A 357 13.25 -4.86 7.44
C LEU A 357 14.65 -5.16 6.91
N GLY A 358 14.76 -5.67 5.69
CA GLY A 358 16.04 -6.02 5.07
C GLY A 358 16.94 -4.81 4.84
N LEU A 359 16.38 -3.68 4.38
CA LEU A 359 17.12 -2.42 4.25
C LEU A 359 17.62 -1.91 5.61
N TYR A 360 16.76 -1.90 6.63
CA TYR A 360 17.13 -1.54 7.99
C TYR A 360 18.27 -2.42 8.52
N LEU A 361 18.14 -3.74 8.43
CA LEU A 361 19.14 -4.69 8.92
C LEU A 361 20.47 -4.55 8.18
N GLY A 362 20.45 -4.43 6.85
CA GLY A 362 21.66 -4.24 6.04
C GLY A 362 22.39 -2.94 6.40
N ARG A 363 21.63 -1.86 6.63
CA ARG A 363 22.19 -0.57 7.04
C ARG A 363 22.70 -0.59 8.47
N ARG A 364 21.93 -1.11 9.43
CA ARG A 364 22.13 -0.89 10.88
C ARG A 364 22.71 -2.08 11.64
N CYS A 365 22.78 -3.27 11.06
CA CYS A 365 23.24 -4.46 11.76
C CYS A 365 24.44 -5.11 11.08
N ARG A 366 25.35 -5.65 11.88
CA ARG A 366 26.29 -6.70 11.45
C ARG A 366 25.65 -8.04 11.75
N MET A 367 25.65 -8.92 10.76
CA MET A 367 25.04 -10.24 10.83
C MET A 367 26.04 -11.28 10.32
N ALA A 368 25.84 -12.54 10.72
CA ALA A 368 26.58 -13.64 10.12
C ALA A 368 26.30 -13.69 8.60
N PRO A 369 27.25 -14.18 7.77
CA PRO A 369 27.08 -14.18 6.32
C PRO A 369 25.78 -14.85 5.83
N ALA A 370 25.35 -15.93 6.48
CA ALA A 370 24.10 -16.62 6.15
C ALA A 370 22.86 -15.75 6.43
N ASP A 371 22.83 -15.07 7.59
CA ASP A 371 21.73 -14.18 7.97
C ASP A 371 21.68 -12.91 7.11
N ALA A 372 22.86 -12.38 6.76
CA ALA A 372 22.97 -11.26 5.81
C ALA A 372 22.45 -11.66 4.42
N ALA A 373 22.81 -12.84 3.93
CA ALA A 373 22.31 -13.37 2.66
C ALA A 373 20.78 -13.61 2.68
N ARG A 374 20.25 -14.09 3.82
CA ARG A 374 18.80 -14.21 4.05
C ARG A 374 18.10 -12.86 3.97
N ALA A 375 18.57 -11.86 4.72
CA ALA A 375 17.99 -10.52 4.69
C ALA A 375 18.07 -9.87 3.29
N ALA A 376 19.17 -10.09 2.56
CA ALA A 376 19.30 -9.66 1.17
C ALA A 376 18.30 -10.36 0.24
N THR A 377 18.02 -11.64 0.47
CA THR A 377 17.00 -12.39 -0.30
C THR A 377 15.59 -11.81 -0.07
N TRP A 378 15.26 -11.40 1.16
CA TRP A 378 13.98 -10.74 1.44
C TRP A 378 13.79 -9.46 0.62
N VAL A 379 14.85 -8.65 0.51
CA VAL A 379 14.87 -7.43 -0.31
C VAL A 379 14.74 -7.78 -1.80
N ALA A 380 15.52 -8.74 -2.29
CA ALA A 380 15.49 -9.15 -3.69
C ALA A 380 14.13 -9.70 -4.11
N ASN A 381 13.46 -10.47 -3.25
CA ASN A 381 12.10 -10.97 -3.51
C ASN A 381 11.06 -9.86 -3.55
N ALA A 382 11.20 -8.82 -2.71
CA ALA A 382 10.31 -7.66 -2.76
C ALA A 382 10.50 -6.89 -4.08
N ASP A 383 11.75 -6.66 -4.50
CA ASP A 383 12.04 -6.04 -5.80
C ASP A 383 11.46 -6.85 -6.95
N LEU A 384 11.68 -8.17 -6.91
CA LEU A 384 11.19 -9.10 -7.91
C LEU A 384 9.65 -9.02 -8.04
N LEU A 385 8.92 -8.98 -6.92
CA LEU A 385 7.46 -8.83 -6.93
C LEU A 385 7.01 -7.49 -7.54
N PHE A 386 7.62 -6.39 -7.09
CA PHE A 386 7.16 -5.06 -7.42
C PHE A 386 7.55 -4.63 -8.84
N ASN A 387 8.76 -4.98 -9.30
CA ASN A 387 9.19 -4.79 -10.69
C ASN A 387 8.28 -5.56 -11.67
N ALA A 388 7.79 -6.74 -11.28
CA ALA A 388 6.82 -7.46 -12.11
C ALA A 388 5.47 -6.75 -12.18
N GLN A 389 5.02 -6.19 -11.05
CA GLN A 389 3.77 -5.45 -10.96
C GLN A 389 3.82 -4.10 -11.70
N ASP A 390 4.98 -3.48 -11.85
CA ASP A 390 5.14 -2.23 -12.63
C ASP A 390 4.75 -2.37 -14.09
N ALA A 391 4.65 -3.59 -14.62
CA ALA A 391 4.09 -3.88 -15.94
C ALA A 391 2.55 -3.68 -16.04
N SER A 392 1.87 -3.35 -14.94
CA SER A 392 0.42 -3.17 -14.88
C SER A 392 0.00 -2.01 -13.98
N TYR A 393 -0.95 -1.20 -14.45
CA TYR A 393 -1.57 -0.15 -13.63
C TYR A 393 -2.33 -0.69 -12.42
N ARG A 394 -2.71 -1.97 -12.40
CA ARG A 394 -3.47 -2.60 -11.32
C ARG A 394 -2.89 -3.93 -10.88
N SER A 395 -3.18 -4.27 -9.64
CA SER A 395 -2.86 -5.58 -9.06
C SER A 395 -3.74 -6.72 -9.57
N GLY A 396 -3.33 -7.96 -9.28
CA GLY A 396 -4.11 -9.18 -9.49
C GLY A 396 -5.34 -9.33 -8.60
N CYS A 397 -5.82 -8.23 -8.01
CA CYS A 397 -7.00 -8.16 -7.16
C CYS A 397 -8.10 -7.34 -7.87
N ASP A 398 -9.29 -7.92 -8.05
CA ASP A 398 -10.44 -7.23 -8.64
C ASP A 398 -11.52 -6.92 -7.61
N ALA A 399 -11.19 -6.00 -6.72
CA ALA A 399 -12.15 -5.48 -5.76
C ALA A 399 -11.86 -4.01 -5.52
N ASN A 400 -12.88 -3.16 -5.64
CA ASN A 400 -12.69 -1.71 -5.55
C ASN A 400 -11.97 -1.33 -4.24
N GLY A 401 -12.31 -1.95 -3.10
CA GLY A 401 -11.63 -1.66 -1.82
C GLY A 401 -10.17 -2.12 -1.77
N TYR A 402 -9.91 -3.39 -2.10
CA TYR A 402 -8.61 -4.06 -1.88
C TYR A 402 -7.57 -3.74 -2.95
N GLN A 403 -7.98 -3.45 -4.19
CA GLN A 403 -7.04 -3.15 -5.25
C GLN A 403 -6.27 -1.86 -4.97
N TRP A 404 -6.93 -0.81 -4.46
CA TRP A 404 -6.27 0.45 -4.12
C TRP A 404 -5.26 0.30 -3.00
N TRP A 405 -5.50 -0.61 -2.06
CA TRP A 405 -4.54 -0.94 -1.02
C TRP A 405 -3.27 -1.57 -1.62
N THR A 406 -3.44 -2.52 -2.55
CA THR A 406 -2.31 -3.18 -3.22
C THR A 406 -1.55 -2.22 -4.15
N ASN A 407 -2.26 -1.32 -4.83
CA ASN A 407 -1.67 -0.28 -5.66
C ASN A 407 -0.95 0.80 -4.83
N GLU A 408 -1.46 1.13 -3.65
CA GLU A 408 -0.76 2.04 -2.74
C GLU A 408 0.56 1.46 -2.26
N HIS A 409 0.62 0.15 -2.02
CA HIS A 409 1.87 -0.53 -1.73
C HIS A 409 2.89 -0.40 -2.87
N MET A 410 2.41 -0.39 -4.11
CA MET A 410 3.28 -0.18 -5.28
C MET A 410 3.84 1.23 -5.33
N VAL A 411 3.01 2.25 -5.08
CA VAL A 411 3.50 3.62 -4.97
C VAL A 411 4.46 3.76 -3.80
N ARG A 412 4.22 3.13 -2.65
CA ARG A 412 5.20 3.12 -1.54
C ARG A 412 6.53 2.47 -1.94
N TYR A 413 6.49 1.34 -2.64
CA TYR A 413 7.69 0.68 -3.15
C TYR A 413 8.50 1.63 -4.02
N ALA A 414 7.85 2.24 -5.01
CA ALA A 414 8.46 3.20 -5.93
C ALA A 414 9.18 4.33 -5.18
N LEU A 415 8.53 4.85 -4.13
CA LEU A 415 9.10 5.93 -3.31
C LEU A 415 10.22 5.47 -2.37
N TRP A 416 10.16 4.25 -1.84
CA TRP A 416 11.15 3.71 -0.89
C TRP A 416 12.40 3.16 -1.57
N ARG A 417 12.27 2.68 -2.82
CA ARG A 417 13.37 2.15 -3.64
C ARG A 417 13.87 3.08 -4.72
N PRO A 418 13.49 4.36 -4.65
CA PRO A 418 13.46 5.30 -5.78
C PRO A 418 13.28 4.70 -7.18
N ASP A 419 12.31 3.80 -7.37
CA ASP A 419 11.97 3.24 -8.67
C ASP A 419 10.67 3.87 -9.19
N TYR A 420 10.78 4.81 -10.12
CA TYR A 420 9.64 5.60 -10.61
C TYR A 420 9.07 5.09 -11.94
N ASP A 421 9.45 3.90 -12.39
CA ASP A 421 9.00 3.36 -13.69
C ASP A 421 7.48 3.31 -13.80
N LEU A 422 6.76 3.00 -12.70
CA LEU A 422 5.30 3.05 -12.61
C LEU A 422 4.71 4.40 -13.08
N PHE A 423 5.41 5.51 -12.81
CA PHE A 423 5.00 6.85 -13.22
C PHE A 423 5.38 7.14 -14.68
N TRP A 424 6.52 6.65 -15.17
CA TRP A 424 6.99 7.01 -16.51
C TRP A 424 6.44 6.11 -17.63
N ASN A 425 6.07 4.87 -17.30
CA ASN A 425 5.53 3.90 -18.26
C ASN A 425 4.03 4.11 -18.59
N GLY A 426 3.38 5.09 -17.96
CA GLY A 426 1.97 5.45 -18.21
C GLY A 426 0.95 4.69 -17.34
N ASN A 427 1.36 3.69 -16.58
CA ASN A 427 0.45 2.91 -15.73
C ASN A 427 -0.19 3.74 -14.63
N MET A 428 0.52 4.70 -14.02
CA MET A 428 -0.10 5.57 -13.02
C MET A 428 -1.20 6.49 -13.60
N ARG A 429 -1.11 6.87 -14.90
CA ARG A 429 -2.19 7.60 -15.58
C ARG A 429 -3.41 6.70 -15.80
N LEU A 430 -3.20 5.47 -16.29
CA LEU A 430 -4.28 4.47 -16.41
C LEU A 430 -4.92 4.13 -15.06
N LEU A 431 -4.13 4.12 -13.98
CA LEU A 431 -4.62 3.93 -12.61
C LEU A 431 -5.54 5.10 -12.19
N ALA A 432 -5.22 6.34 -12.56
CA ALA A 432 -6.10 7.48 -12.32
C ALA A 432 -7.40 7.39 -13.15
N ASP A 433 -7.30 6.96 -14.41
CA ASP A 433 -8.44 6.79 -15.30
C ASP A 433 -9.43 5.76 -14.76
N ILE A 434 -8.96 4.59 -14.31
CA ILE A 434 -9.83 3.55 -13.74
C ILE A 434 -10.40 3.96 -12.38
N LEU A 435 -9.64 4.71 -11.57
CA LEU A 435 -10.11 5.20 -10.29
C LEU A 435 -11.30 6.15 -10.51
N PHE A 436 -11.20 7.07 -11.47
CA PHE A 436 -12.30 7.94 -11.84
C PHE A 436 -13.47 7.16 -12.47
N ALA A 437 -13.17 6.24 -13.40
CA ALA A 437 -14.17 5.40 -14.07
C ALA A 437 -15.00 4.56 -13.09
N THR A 438 -14.41 4.18 -11.94
CA THR A 438 -15.05 3.34 -10.93
C THR A 438 -15.64 4.13 -9.75
N ALA A 439 -15.56 5.46 -9.79
CA ALA A 439 -16.36 6.33 -8.93
C ALA A 439 -17.66 6.69 -9.64
N ASP A 440 -18.78 6.82 -8.92
CA ASP A 440 -20.03 7.36 -9.46
C ASP A 440 -20.02 8.90 -9.48
N ASN A 441 -21.11 9.54 -9.93
CA ASN A 441 -21.19 11.01 -10.03
C ASN A 441 -21.25 11.72 -8.66
N MET A 442 -21.42 10.98 -7.56
CA MET A 442 -21.36 11.51 -6.20
C MET A 442 -19.97 11.31 -5.58
N GLY A 443 -19.01 10.77 -6.33
CA GLY A 443 -17.68 10.45 -5.85
C GLY A 443 -17.61 9.16 -5.03
N ASN A 444 -18.66 8.33 -5.00
CA ASN A 444 -18.64 7.06 -4.28
C ASN A 444 -17.98 5.97 -5.13
N ALA A 445 -17.22 5.07 -4.51
CA ALA A 445 -16.73 3.88 -5.19
C ALA A 445 -17.90 2.97 -5.59
N ALA A 446 -17.99 2.63 -6.88
CA ALA A 446 -18.81 1.51 -7.34
C ALA A 446 -18.24 0.22 -6.76
N LYS A 447 -19.00 -0.44 -5.89
CA LYS A 447 -18.58 -1.65 -5.20
C LYS A 447 -18.57 -2.82 -6.21
N PHE A 448 -17.48 -3.57 -6.25
CA PHE A 448 -17.32 -4.82 -7.00
C PHE A 448 -16.20 -5.61 -6.31
N GLY A 449 -16.23 -6.93 -6.44
CA GLY A 449 -15.43 -7.81 -5.61
C GLY A 449 -15.72 -7.64 -4.12
N ASP A 450 -14.87 -8.22 -3.28
CA ASP A 450 -15.07 -8.26 -1.84
C ASP A 450 -15.01 -6.85 -1.26
N THR A 451 -16.19 -6.35 -0.88
CA THR A 451 -16.39 -5.00 -0.39
C THR A 451 -17.43 -5.00 0.72
N GLY A 452 -17.31 -4.05 1.66
CA GLY A 452 -18.29 -3.91 2.75
C GLY A 452 -19.69 -3.52 2.25
N SER A 453 -20.72 -3.84 3.03
CA SER A 453 -22.14 -3.76 2.67
C SER A 453 -22.75 -2.34 2.54
N GLY A 454 -21.93 -1.28 2.52
CA GLY A 454 -22.39 0.11 2.44
C GLY A 454 -22.50 0.64 1.01
N LEU A 455 -23.42 1.60 0.79
CA LEU A 455 -23.68 2.23 -0.52
C LEU A 455 -22.61 3.25 -0.94
N THR A 456 -21.89 3.81 0.02
CA THR A 456 -20.97 4.93 -0.20
C THR A 456 -19.54 4.61 0.23
N GLY A 457 -18.62 5.48 -0.17
CA GLY A 457 -17.26 5.52 0.36
C GLY A 457 -16.21 4.88 -0.54
N PHE A 458 -15.03 5.50 -0.53
CA PHE A 458 -13.81 5.07 -1.22
C PHE A 458 -12.77 4.57 -0.20
N SER A 459 -11.70 3.92 -0.66
CA SER A 459 -10.54 3.62 0.20
C SER A 459 -9.66 4.86 0.42
N ASN A 460 -9.06 5.04 1.61
CA ASN A 460 -8.08 6.12 1.87
C ASN A 460 -6.88 6.03 0.91
N TYR A 461 -6.53 4.81 0.50
CA TYR A 461 -5.42 4.53 -0.39
C TYR A 461 -5.59 5.16 -1.77
N ALA A 462 -6.82 5.32 -2.24
CA ALA A 462 -7.07 5.90 -3.55
C ALA A 462 -6.82 7.41 -3.62
N HIS A 463 -7.26 8.12 -2.58
CA HIS A 463 -6.94 9.54 -2.44
C HIS A 463 -5.41 9.72 -2.36
N TYR A 464 -4.74 8.89 -1.56
CA TYR A 464 -3.27 8.85 -1.50
C TYR A 464 -2.66 8.67 -2.90
N LEU A 465 -3.08 7.67 -3.67
CA LEU A 465 -2.61 7.46 -5.05
C LEU A 465 -2.73 8.73 -5.91
N MET A 466 -3.87 9.44 -5.85
CA MET A 466 -4.08 10.66 -6.63
C MET A 466 -3.24 11.85 -6.15
N THR A 467 -3.02 11.99 -4.84
CA THR A 467 -2.14 13.01 -4.28
C THR A 467 -0.70 12.84 -4.80
N TYR A 468 -0.16 11.61 -4.79
CA TYR A 468 1.19 11.36 -5.30
C TYR A 468 1.26 11.49 -6.81
N SER A 469 0.26 11.00 -7.54
CA SER A 469 0.17 11.16 -8.99
C SER A 469 0.18 12.64 -9.38
N THR A 470 -0.59 13.47 -8.68
CA THR A 470 -0.59 14.94 -8.90
C THR A 470 0.80 15.50 -8.65
N ARG A 471 1.46 15.11 -7.56
CA ARG A 471 2.77 15.66 -7.20
C ARG A 471 3.85 15.34 -8.23
N VAL A 472 3.90 14.08 -8.69
CA VAL A 472 4.92 13.62 -9.65
C VAL A 472 4.69 14.25 -11.03
N TYR A 473 3.43 14.37 -11.47
CA TYR A 473 3.14 14.86 -12.81
C TYR A 473 2.83 16.36 -12.91
N GLY A 474 2.44 17.01 -11.82
CA GLY A 474 1.79 18.33 -11.88
C GLY A 474 0.50 18.29 -12.70
N ASP A 475 -0.29 17.20 -12.65
CA ASP A 475 -1.54 17.09 -13.43
C ASP A 475 -2.75 17.48 -12.56
N GLY A 476 -3.31 18.66 -12.81
CA GLY A 476 -4.53 19.15 -12.16
C GLY A 476 -5.74 18.21 -12.27
N ARG A 477 -5.78 17.28 -13.26
CA ARG A 477 -6.83 16.25 -13.33
C ARG A 477 -6.78 15.29 -12.16
N HIS A 478 -5.59 14.84 -11.79
CA HIS A 478 -5.42 13.93 -10.65
C HIS A 478 -5.77 14.64 -9.34
N HIS A 479 -5.46 15.94 -9.23
CA HIS A 479 -5.87 16.73 -8.07
C HIS A 479 -7.40 16.86 -8.00
N TRP A 480 -8.04 17.17 -9.13
CA TRP A 480 -9.49 17.25 -9.16
C TRP A 480 -10.14 15.92 -8.81
N ILE A 481 -9.64 14.80 -9.35
CA ILE A 481 -10.13 13.45 -9.01
C ILE A 481 -9.98 13.22 -7.50
N SER A 482 -8.80 13.54 -6.92
CA SER A 482 -8.55 13.44 -5.48
C SER A 482 -9.61 14.15 -4.62
N GLN A 483 -10.07 15.32 -5.05
CA GLN A 483 -11.12 16.11 -4.39
C GLN A 483 -12.54 15.62 -4.69
N PHE A 484 -12.76 15.09 -5.89
CA PHE A 484 -14.05 14.58 -6.36
C PHE A 484 -14.49 13.33 -5.61
N LEU A 485 -13.54 12.45 -5.25
CA LEU A 485 -13.84 11.26 -4.46
C LEU A 485 -14.48 11.68 -3.14
N ASN A 486 -15.56 11.00 -2.75
CA ASN A 486 -16.36 11.30 -1.56
C ASN A 486 -15.62 10.94 -0.26
N ARG A 487 -14.50 11.62 0.00
CA ARG A 487 -13.70 11.60 1.21
C ARG A 487 -13.09 12.98 1.48
N ARG A 488 -13.26 13.44 2.71
CA ARG A 488 -12.55 14.60 3.27
C ARG A 488 -11.29 14.10 3.97
N SER A 489 -10.19 13.92 3.25
CA SER A 489 -8.88 13.69 3.87
C SER A 489 -8.10 15.00 3.95
N GLY A 490 -7.56 15.29 5.13
CA GLY A 490 -6.64 16.41 5.36
C GLY A 490 -5.20 16.07 4.98
N HIS A 491 -4.98 15.38 3.86
CA HIS A 491 -3.64 15.02 3.41
C HIS A 491 -3.09 16.04 2.42
N LEU A 492 -1.79 16.30 2.56
CA LEU A 492 -0.87 17.05 1.70
C LEU A 492 -1.55 18.07 0.77
N ARG A 493 -1.45 19.36 1.11
CA ARG A 493 -1.87 20.44 0.20
C ARG A 493 -1.12 20.30 -1.12
N LEU A 494 -1.86 20.28 -2.22
CA LEU A 494 -1.32 20.26 -3.58
C LEU A 494 -1.34 21.68 -4.13
N ASP A 495 -0.22 22.14 -4.68
CA ASP A 495 -0.11 23.47 -5.28
C ASP A 495 -0.71 23.55 -6.69
N GLU A 496 -0.73 22.41 -7.39
CA GLU A 496 -1.30 22.28 -8.73
C GLU A 496 -2.81 22.61 -8.68
N PRO A 497 -3.37 23.55 -9.46
CA PRO A 497 -4.80 23.82 -9.44
C PRO A 497 -5.64 22.62 -9.92
N PRO A 498 -6.75 22.27 -9.25
CA PRO A 498 -7.60 21.17 -9.68
C PRO A 498 -8.28 21.52 -11.03
N ARG A 499 -8.23 20.59 -11.98
CA ARG A 499 -8.84 20.69 -13.31
C ARG A 499 -9.72 19.48 -13.59
N GLU A 500 -11.00 19.71 -13.88
CA GLU A 500 -11.94 18.62 -14.16
C GLU A 500 -11.50 17.76 -15.37
N PRO A 501 -11.52 16.41 -15.28
CA PRO A 501 -11.07 15.50 -16.33
C PRO A 501 -12.17 15.29 -17.39
N VAL A 502 -12.53 16.37 -18.08
CA VAL A 502 -13.60 16.36 -19.12
C VAL A 502 -13.30 15.43 -20.29
N ASP A 503 -12.04 15.06 -20.49
CA ASP A 503 -11.59 14.10 -21.49
C ASP A 503 -11.95 12.64 -21.15
N LEU A 504 -12.36 12.37 -19.90
CA LEU A 504 -12.81 11.04 -19.45
C LEU A 504 -14.34 10.89 -19.48
N TYR A 505 -15.08 11.87 -20.00
CA TYR A 505 -16.52 11.77 -20.19
C TYR A 505 -16.89 10.99 -21.46
N GLY A 506 -18.15 10.58 -21.54
CA GLY A 506 -18.69 9.76 -22.61
C GLY A 506 -18.71 8.28 -22.24
N VAL A 507 -18.36 7.43 -23.20
CA VAL A 507 -18.18 5.99 -23.01
C VAL A 507 -16.69 5.70 -22.81
N GLN A 508 -16.25 5.74 -21.55
CA GLN A 508 -14.86 5.52 -21.18
C GLN A 508 -14.57 4.01 -21.09
N ARG A 509 -13.73 3.50 -21.99
CA ARG A 509 -13.19 2.13 -21.92
C ARG A 509 -11.83 2.14 -21.25
N VAL A 510 -11.71 1.44 -20.12
CA VAL A 510 -10.41 1.14 -19.53
C VAL A 510 -9.86 -0.15 -20.17
N PRO A 511 -8.73 -0.10 -20.89
CA PRO A 511 -8.15 -1.29 -21.52
C PRO A 511 -7.60 -2.24 -20.46
N LEU A 512 -7.66 -3.54 -20.74
CA LEU A 512 -7.06 -4.53 -19.84
C LEU A 512 -5.54 -4.57 -20.03
N SER A 513 -4.79 -4.49 -18.93
CA SER A 513 -3.33 -4.60 -19.01
C SER A 513 -2.90 -5.99 -19.50
N ARG A 514 -1.77 -6.06 -20.22
CA ARG A 514 -1.26 -7.34 -20.74
C ARG A 514 -0.91 -8.31 -19.61
N ALA A 515 -0.37 -7.81 -18.51
CA ALA A 515 -0.04 -8.62 -17.34
C ALA A 515 -1.29 -9.25 -16.73
N ILE A 516 -2.37 -8.48 -16.53
CA ILE A 516 -3.64 -9.02 -16.01
C ILE A 516 -4.30 -9.97 -17.01
N TYR A 517 -4.22 -9.67 -18.31
CA TYR A 517 -4.67 -10.59 -19.34
C TYR A 517 -3.96 -11.95 -19.25
N LEU A 518 -2.63 -11.96 -19.13
CA LEU A 518 -1.85 -13.18 -18.97
C LEU A 518 -2.14 -13.89 -17.65
N HIS A 519 -2.34 -13.13 -16.57
CA HIS A 519 -2.76 -13.64 -15.26
C HIS A 519 -4.09 -14.41 -15.36
N GLN A 520 -5.06 -13.88 -16.11
CA GLN A 520 -6.37 -14.50 -16.30
C GLN A 520 -6.34 -15.64 -17.33
N ALA A 521 -5.66 -15.44 -18.46
CA ALA A 521 -5.58 -16.41 -19.55
C ALA A 521 -4.70 -17.63 -19.21
N GLY A 522 -3.70 -17.47 -18.34
CA GLY A 522 -2.76 -18.53 -17.94
C GLY A 522 -3.34 -19.58 -16.99
N ARG A 523 -4.51 -19.33 -16.37
CA ARG A 523 -5.08 -20.22 -15.33
C ARG A 523 -5.65 -21.54 -15.87
N LYS A 524 -5.87 -21.69 -17.19
CA LYS A 524 -6.17 -22.96 -17.91
C LYS A 524 -6.35 -22.68 -19.41
N ARG A 525 -5.96 -23.62 -20.28
CA ARG A 525 -6.28 -23.54 -21.72
C ARG A 525 -7.80 -23.69 -21.90
N LEU A 526 -8.49 -22.57 -22.08
CA LEU A 526 -9.93 -22.55 -22.34
C LEU A 526 -10.23 -23.08 -23.75
N PRO A 527 -11.42 -23.66 -23.99
CA PRO A 527 -11.92 -23.91 -25.34
C PRO A 527 -11.88 -22.62 -26.17
N GLU A 528 -11.66 -22.72 -27.48
CA GLU A 528 -11.52 -21.56 -28.37
C GLU A 528 -12.70 -20.56 -28.26
N TRP A 529 -13.93 -21.05 -28.12
CA TRP A 529 -15.12 -20.21 -27.98
C TRP A 529 -15.18 -19.43 -26.64
N ARG A 530 -14.40 -19.83 -25.64
CA ARG A 530 -14.21 -19.11 -24.37
C ARG A 530 -12.98 -18.20 -24.37
N ALA A 531 -12.12 -18.28 -25.40
CA ALA A 531 -10.92 -17.48 -25.48
C ALA A 531 -11.28 -16.04 -25.89
N VAL A 532 -10.87 -15.07 -25.07
CA VAL A 532 -10.98 -13.64 -25.39
C VAL A 532 -9.62 -13.13 -25.86
N PRO A 533 -9.49 -12.54 -27.06
CA PRO A 533 -8.24 -11.89 -27.48
C PRO A 533 -7.93 -10.65 -26.65
N TRP A 534 -6.66 -10.47 -26.24
CA TRP A 534 -6.23 -9.35 -25.39
C TRP A 534 -6.69 -7.97 -25.89
N GLY A 535 -6.50 -7.66 -27.19
CA GLY A 535 -6.90 -6.35 -27.74
C GLY A 535 -8.40 -6.04 -27.66
N SER A 536 -9.22 -7.07 -27.48
CA SER A 536 -10.67 -6.95 -27.31
C SER A 536 -11.13 -7.11 -25.85
N ALA A 537 -10.25 -7.53 -24.94
CA ALA A 537 -10.54 -7.53 -23.51
C ALA A 537 -10.56 -6.10 -22.96
N PHE A 538 -11.29 -5.89 -21.87
CA PHE A 538 -11.37 -4.62 -21.18
C PHE A 538 -11.46 -4.87 -19.67
N ASP A 539 -11.09 -3.86 -18.89
CA ASP A 539 -11.21 -3.92 -17.44
C ASP A 539 -12.60 -3.44 -17.01
N LYS A 540 -12.89 -2.16 -17.24
CA LYS A 540 -14.17 -1.52 -16.94
C LYS A 540 -14.61 -0.65 -18.10
N ILE A 541 -15.92 -0.46 -18.24
CA ILE A 541 -16.49 0.57 -19.11
C ILE A 541 -17.43 1.44 -18.28
N ALA A 542 -17.17 2.74 -18.27
CA ALA A 542 -18.00 3.74 -17.61
C ALA A 542 -18.77 4.57 -18.65
N PHE A 543 -20.04 4.83 -18.37
CA PHE A 543 -20.89 5.76 -19.13
C PHE A 543 -21.15 6.95 -18.24
N ARG A 544 -20.69 8.15 -18.62
CA ARG A 544 -20.77 9.35 -17.79
C ARG A 544 -20.79 10.60 -18.66
N ALA A 545 -21.83 11.42 -18.59
CA ALA A 545 -21.90 12.66 -19.39
C ALA A 545 -21.11 13.81 -18.76
N ASP A 546 -21.10 13.84 -17.43
CA ASP A 546 -20.42 14.82 -16.59
C ASP A 546 -20.30 14.27 -15.16
N ALA A 547 -19.77 15.07 -14.23
CA ALA A 547 -19.61 14.68 -12.84
C ALA A 547 -20.71 15.20 -11.89
N ARG A 548 -21.88 15.61 -12.40
CA ARG A 548 -22.99 16.09 -11.55
C ARG A 548 -23.75 14.92 -10.95
N PRO A 549 -24.07 14.92 -9.64
CA PRO A 549 -24.84 13.85 -8.99
C PRO A 549 -26.16 13.49 -9.69
N GLU A 550 -26.81 14.47 -10.33
CA GLU A 550 -28.06 14.29 -11.04
C GLU A 550 -27.94 13.49 -12.35
N SER A 551 -26.76 13.52 -12.97
CA SER A 551 -26.52 12.90 -14.27
C SER A 551 -26.46 11.37 -14.18
N PRO A 552 -26.89 10.64 -15.22
CA PRO A 552 -26.77 9.19 -15.24
C PRO A 552 -25.31 8.74 -15.32
N TYR A 553 -25.00 7.69 -14.56
CA TYR A 553 -23.74 6.96 -14.58
C TYR A 553 -24.02 5.45 -14.58
N LEU A 554 -23.26 4.71 -15.39
CA LEU A 554 -23.26 3.25 -15.41
C LEU A 554 -21.83 2.72 -15.45
N LEU A 555 -21.55 1.68 -14.65
CA LEU A 555 -20.30 0.92 -14.70
C LEU A 555 -20.56 -0.52 -15.11
N LEU A 556 -19.83 -0.99 -16.12
CA LEU A 556 -19.84 -2.37 -16.61
C LEU A 556 -18.50 -3.04 -16.30
N ASP A 557 -18.55 -4.28 -15.80
CA ASP A 557 -17.36 -5.08 -15.53
C ASP A 557 -16.93 -5.94 -16.72
N GLY A 558 -15.64 -5.94 -17.05
CA GLY A 558 -15.02 -6.80 -18.05
C GLY A 558 -14.28 -8.00 -17.47
N LEU A 559 -14.06 -8.03 -16.16
CA LEU A 559 -13.29 -9.05 -15.46
C LEU A 559 -14.20 -9.93 -14.62
N GLY A 560 -13.77 -11.17 -14.39
CA GLY A 560 -14.39 -12.07 -13.41
C GLY A 560 -13.33 -12.91 -12.72
N GLY A 561 -13.48 -13.16 -11.43
CA GLY A 561 -12.53 -13.88 -10.60
C GLY A 561 -11.36 -12.99 -10.16
N MET A 562 -10.11 -13.45 -10.33
CA MET A 562 -8.91 -12.85 -9.71
C MET A 562 -8.89 -13.01 -8.17
N GLY A 563 -8.13 -12.20 -7.43
CA GLY A 563 -8.01 -12.27 -5.96
C GLY A 563 -9.33 -12.09 -5.22
N HIS A 564 -9.59 -10.89 -4.70
CA HIS A 564 -10.87 -10.57 -4.04
C HIS A 564 -12.04 -10.37 -5.01
N GLY A 565 -11.92 -10.74 -6.29
CA GLY A 565 -13.01 -10.55 -7.24
C GLY A 565 -14.08 -11.63 -7.16
N GLN A 566 -15.11 -11.43 -7.97
CA GLN A 566 -16.36 -12.19 -7.96
C GLN A 566 -16.65 -12.74 -9.36
N ASP A 567 -17.67 -13.58 -9.50
CA ASP A 567 -18.09 -14.16 -10.77
C ASP A 567 -19.03 -13.20 -11.51
N ASP A 568 -18.60 -11.96 -11.70
CA ASP A 568 -19.39 -10.80 -12.14
C ASP A 568 -18.98 -10.27 -13.53
N CYS A 569 -18.21 -11.07 -14.29
CA CYS A 569 -17.81 -10.71 -15.65
C CYS A 569 -19.01 -10.39 -16.55
N ASN A 570 -18.99 -9.19 -17.15
CA ASN A 570 -20.05 -8.61 -17.99
C ASN A 570 -21.31 -8.14 -17.22
N ALA A 571 -21.27 -8.12 -15.88
CA ALA A 571 -22.32 -7.56 -15.03
C ALA A 571 -22.26 -6.03 -14.94
N ILE A 572 -23.41 -5.42 -14.71
CA ILE A 572 -23.51 -3.98 -14.45
C ILE A 572 -23.24 -3.74 -12.95
N VAL A 573 -22.09 -3.16 -12.65
CA VAL A 573 -21.64 -2.97 -11.26
C VAL A 573 -22.48 -1.90 -10.55
N ARG A 574 -22.75 -0.80 -11.25
CA ARG A 574 -23.43 0.36 -10.66
C ARG A 574 -24.26 1.07 -11.71
N VAL A 575 -25.46 1.50 -11.31
CA VAL A 575 -26.16 2.60 -11.96
C VAL A 575 -26.53 3.64 -10.91
N SER A 576 -26.22 4.90 -11.17
CA SER A 576 -26.63 6.04 -10.36
C SER A 576 -27.16 7.16 -11.25
N ALA A 577 -28.16 7.87 -10.78
CA ALA A 577 -28.75 9.05 -11.43
C ALA A 577 -29.58 9.80 -10.40
N ARG A 578 -29.81 11.09 -10.61
CA ARG A 578 -30.68 11.91 -9.77
C ARG A 578 -30.24 11.97 -8.30
N GLY A 579 -28.92 12.05 -8.06
CA GLY A 579 -28.32 12.04 -6.73
C GLY A 579 -28.53 10.72 -5.97
N GLN A 580 -28.96 9.66 -6.66
CA GLN A 580 -29.30 8.38 -6.06
C GLN A 580 -28.65 7.22 -6.80
N VAL A 581 -28.53 6.16 -6.04
CA VAL A 581 -27.93 4.92 -6.43
C VAL A 581 -29.05 3.91 -6.77
N TRP A 582 -29.10 3.33 -7.97
CA TRP A 582 -30.25 2.51 -8.41
C TRP A 582 -29.94 1.01 -8.56
N LEU A 583 -28.75 0.65 -9.07
CA LEU A 583 -28.30 -0.75 -9.17
C LEU A 583 -26.95 -0.91 -8.48
N MET A 584 -26.76 -1.93 -7.63
CA MET A 584 -25.47 -2.26 -6.98
C MET A 584 -25.05 -3.67 -7.28
N ASP A 585 -23.75 -3.83 -7.41
CA ASP A 585 -23.04 -5.02 -7.00
C ASP A 585 -22.37 -4.73 -5.64
N ALA A 586 -22.79 -5.35 -4.55
CA ALA A 586 -22.11 -5.17 -3.26
C ALA A 586 -22.28 -6.40 -2.40
N ALA A 587 -21.18 -7.11 -2.21
CA ALA A 587 -21.10 -8.27 -1.34
C ALA A 587 -19.65 -8.50 -0.91
N TYR A 588 -19.48 -9.16 0.24
CA TYR A 588 -18.18 -9.60 0.71
C TYR A 588 -17.97 -11.11 0.49
N ASP A 589 -19.04 -11.89 0.55
CA ASP A 589 -19.04 -13.35 0.55
C ASP A 589 -19.89 -13.98 -0.57
N LEU A 590 -20.70 -13.16 -1.27
CA LEU A 590 -21.49 -13.61 -2.41
C LEU A 590 -20.62 -13.57 -3.68
N LYS A 591 -20.25 -14.75 -4.17
CA LYS A 591 -19.25 -14.90 -5.24
C LYS A 591 -19.82 -15.19 -6.62
N THR A 592 -21.07 -15.63 -6.73
CA THR A 592 -21.55 -16.26 -7.98
C THR A 592 -22.32 -15.28 -8.85
N MET A 593 -22.38 -15.48 -10.18
CA MET A 593 -23.20 -14.65 -11.09
C MET A 593 -24.69 -14.53 -10.66
N TYR A 594 -25.19 -15.44 -9.82
CA TYR A 594 -26.53 -15.31 -9.23
C TYR A 594 -26.69 -14.05 -8.35
N ASP A 595 -25.58 -13.56 -7.83
CA ASP A 595 -25.50 -12.44 -6.90
C ASP A 595 -25.14 -11.12 -7.61
N HIS A 596 -25.10 -11.09 -8.95
CA HIS A 596 -24.57 -9.95 -9.72
C HIS A 596 -25.58 -9.47 -10.77
N ASN A 597 -25.47 -8.21 -11.22
CA ASN A 597 -26.41 -7.63 -12.21
C ASN A 597 -26.12 -8.14 -13.64
N GLY A 598 -26.34 -9.43 -13.86
CA GLY A 598 -25.98 -10.13 -15.08
C GLY A 598 -26.99 -11.21 -15.46
N ILE A 599 -26.51 -12.17 -16.26
CA ILE A 599 -27.28 -13.35 -16.67
C ILE A 599 -26.67 -14.58 -16.01
N PHE A 600 -27.38 -15.14 -15.02
CA PHE A 600 -27.04 -16.45 -14.47
C PHE A 600 -27.53 -17.55 -15.40
N VAL A 601 -26.70 -18.56 -15.68
CA VAL A 601 -27.01 -19.67 -16.59
C VAL A 601 -26.74 -21.02 -15.93
N ALA A 602 -27.81 -21.82 -15.78
CA ALA A 602 -27.71 -23.24 -15.51
C ALA A 602 -28.00 -24.03 -16.79
N ARG A 603 -27.20 -25.09 -17.03
CA ARG A 603 -27.35 -26.02 -18.14
C ARG A 603 -27.44 -27.42 -17.56
N ASP A 604 -28.47 -28.18 -17.95
CA ASP A 604 -28.75 -29.52 -17.44
C ASP A 604 -28.79 -29.54 -15.89
N GLY A 605 -29.37 -28.49 -15.29
CA GLY A 605 -29.49 -28.33 -13.83
C GLY A 605 -28.20 -27.94 -13.10
N ARG A 606 -27.12 -27.58 -13.80
CA ARG A 606 -25.82 -27.24 -13.18
C ARG A 606 -25.30 -25.90 -13.66
N ALA A 607 -24.72 -25.12 -12.76
CA ALA A 607 -23.86 -23.99 -13.12
C ALA A 607 -22.44 -24.49 -13.50
N ASP A 608 -21.69 -23.69 -14.24
CA ASP A 608 -20.30 -23.94 -14.61
C ASP A 608 -19.40 -22.79 -14.15
N GLN A 609 -18.09 -22.92 -14.32
CA GLN A 609 -17.14 -21.86 -14.04
C GLN A 609 -17.48 -20.56 -14.77
N PRO A 610 -17.32 -19.41 -14.08
CA PRO A 610 -17.57 -18.09 -14.64
C PRO A 610 -16.62 -17.74 -15.78
N ALA A 611 -17.00 -16.75 -16.58
CA ALA A 611 -16.07 -16.11 -17.49
C ALA A 611 -14.99 -15.34 -16.72
N ALA A 612 -13.73 -15.51 -17.13
CA ALA A 612 -12.63 -14.71 -16.61
C ALA A 612 -12.57 -13.31 -17.25
N LEU A 613 -13.04 -13.19 -18.49
CA LEU A 613 -12.90 -12.01 -19.34
C LEU A 613 -14.12 -11.85 -20.25
N ALA A 614 -14.55 -10.60 -20.42
CA ALA A 614 -15.49 -10.20 -21.45
C ALA A 614 -14.75 -9.58 -22.63
N ARG A 615 -15.34 -9.74 -23.81
CA ARG A 615 -14.88 -9.15 -25.07
C ARG A 615 -15.70 -7.91 -25.38
N LEU A 616 -15.06 -6.78 -25.65
CA LEU A 616 -15.70 -5.64 -26.31
C LEU A 616 -15.66 -5.83 -27.83
N THR A 617 -16.83 -5.83 -28.45
CA THR A 617 -16.98 -6.02 -29.91
C THR A 617 -17.26 -4.70 -30.62
N ASP A 618 -18.12 -3.86 -30.06
CA ASP A 618 -18.50 -2.57 -30.63
C ASP A 618 -18.53 -1.50 -29.52
N CYS A 619 -18.09 -0.28 -29.83
CA CYS A 619 -18.13 0.87 -28.94
C CYS A 619 -18.36 2.15 -29.76
N ALA A 620 -19.29 3.00 -29.30
CA ALA A 620 -19.55 4.29 -29.90
C ALA A 620 -19.80 5.32 -28.80
N ASP A 621 -19.19 6.49 -28.93
CA ASP A 621 -19.47 7.67 -28.12
C ASP A 621 -19.79 8.84 -29.05
N LEU A 622 -21.06 9.25 -29.06
CA LEU A 622 -21.60 10.33 -29.89
C LEU A 622 -22.13 11.45 -28.99
N PRO A 623 -22.37 12.68 -29.50
CA PRO A 623 -22.77 13.82 -28.67
C PRO A 623 -24.02 13.60 -27.82
N SER A 624 -25.01 12.87 -28.31
CA SER A 624 -26.27 12.59 -27.60
C SER A 624 -26.44 11.12 -27.19
N PHE A 625 -25.54 10.24 -27.61
CA PHE A 625 -25.73 8.81 -27.54
C PHE A 625 -24.41 8.07 -27.28
N GLY A 626 -24.44 7.04 -26.45
CA GLY A 626 -23.33 6.09 -26.31
C GLY A 626 -23.80 4.66 -26.50
N ALA A 627 -22.95 3.78 -26.99
CA ALA A 627 -23.26 2.37 -27.02
C ALA A 627 -22.04 1.47 -26.87
N THR A 628 -22.27 0.29 -26.31
CA THR A 628 -21.34 -0.82 -26.38
C THR A 628 -22.05 -2.12 -26.71
N ARG A 629 -21.30 -3.04 -27.30
CA ARG A 629 -21.64 -4.45 -27.36
C ARG A 629 -20.49 -5.27 -26.80
N THR A 630 -20.75 -5.98 -25.73
CA THR A 630 -19.80 -6.88 -25.07
C THR A 630 -20.29 -8.32 -25.17
N GLU A 631 -19.36 -9.28 -25.10
CA GLU A 631 -19.65 -10.71 -25.12
C GLU A 631 -18.87 -11.47 -24.05
N SER A 632 -19.55 -12.36 -23.33
CA SER A 632 -18.98 -13.18 -22.28
C SER A 632 -19.47 -14.63 -22.41
N PRO A 633 -18.59 -15.64 -22.24
CA PRO A 633 -19.02 -17.03 -22.19
C PRO A 633 -19.73 -17.36 -20.88
N ALA A 634 -20.90 -18.00 -20.93
CA ALA A 634 -21.60 -18.46 -19.74
C ALA A 634 -22.06 -19.91 -19.96
N ASN A 635 -21.60 -20.86 -19.15
CA ASN A 635 -22.05 -22.26 -19.12
C ASN A 635 -22.62 -22.85 -20.45
N GLY A 636 -21.77 -23.05 -21.46
CA GLY A 636 -22.16 -23.60 -22.76
C GLY A 636 -22.90 -22.65 -23.72
N LEU A 637 -23.11 -21.38 -23.36
CA LEU A 637 -23.64 -20.32 -24.22
C LEU A 637 -22.69 -19.13 -24.31
N SER A 638 -22.93 -18.28 -25.31
CA SER A 638 -22.32 -16.96 -25.44
C SER A 638 -23.38 -15.91 -25.13
N TRP A 639 -23.07 -15.04 -24.16
CA TRP A 639 -23.92 -13.96 -23.71
C TRP A 639 -23.38 -12.64 -24.27
N ALA A 640 -24.12 -12.03 -25.20
CA ALA A 640 -23.84 -10.70 -25.70
C ALA A 640 -24.73 -9.67 -24.99
N ARG A 641 -24.14 -8.61 -24.44
CA ARG A 641 -24.84 -7.49 -23.80
C ARG A 641 -24.66 -6.24 -24.66
N HIS A 642 -25.77 -5.63 -25.05
CA HIS A 642 -25.78 -4.33 -25.71
C HIS A 642 -26.24 -3.31 -24.69
N ILE A 643 -25.45 -2.26 -24.48
CA ILE A 643 -25.86 -1.11 -23.68
C ILE A 643 -25.98 0.07 -24.63
N LEU A 644 -27.17 0.64 -24.71
CA LEU A 644 -27.43 1.89 -25.42
C LEU A 644 -27.73 2.95 -24.37
N TRP A 645 -27.09 4.10 -24.48
CA TRP A 645 -27.21 5.19 -23.53
C TRP A 645 -27.69 6.44 -24.25
N ASP A 646 -28.88 6.89 -23.88
CA ASP A 646 -29.32 8.25 -24.19
C ASP A 646 -28.74 9.18 -23.13
N LYS A 647 -27.84 10.07 -23.55
CA LYS A 647 -27.12 10.96 -22.63
C LYS A 647 -28.06 11.90 -21.86
N ALA A 648 -29.30 12.05 -22.32
CA ALA A 648 -30.32 12.87 -21.67
C ALA A 648 -31.11 12.15 -20.56
N GLY A 649 -31.04 10.82 -20.39
CA GLY A 649 -31.67 10.26 -19.19
C GLY A 649 -31.86 8.76 -18.98
N PHE A 650 -31.52 7.87 -19.91
CA PHE A 650 -31.75 6.44 -19.68
C PHE A 650 -30.78 5.51 -20.40
N PHE A 651 -30.73 4.27 -19.91
CA PHE A 651 -30.01 3.15 -20.51
C PHE A 651 -31.00 2.12 -21.03
N VAL A 652 -30.69 1.52 -22.19
CA VAL A 652 -31.36 0.33 -22.71
C VAL A 652 -30.35 -0.81 -22.71
N VAL A 653 -30.68 -1.89 -22.03
CA VAL A 653 -29.85 -3.09 -21.97
C VAL A 653 -30.54 -4.21 -22.74
N VAL A 654 -29.85 -4.76 -23.75
CA VAL A 654 -30.35 -5.87 -24.57
C VAL A 654 -29.38 -7.04 -24.48
N ASP A 655 -29.80 -8.10 -23.82
CA ASP A 655 -29.03 -9.33 -23.68
C ASP A 655 -29.44 -10.36 -24.76
N ARG A 656 -28.46 -10.88 -25.51
CA ARG A 656 -28.64 -11.97 -26.48
C ARG A 656 -27.87 -13.19 -26.02
N LEU A 657 -28.57 -14.30 -25.86
CA LEU A 657 -28.01 -15.58 -25.45
C LEU A 657 -27.95 -16.53 -26.65
N THR A 658 -26.77 -17.05 -26.97
CA THR A 658 -26.56 -18.00 -28.08
C THR A 658 -26.00 -19.30 -27.54
N CYS A 659 -26.81 -20.37 -27.55
CA CYS A 659 -26.36 -21.69 -27.12
C CYS A 659 -25.26 -22.19 -28.06
N ARG A 660 -24.10 -22.58 -27.50
CA ARG A 660 -22.96 -23.15 -28.23
C ARG A 660 -22.86 -24.66 -28.05
N VAL A 661 -23.47 -25.17 -27.00
CA VAL A 661 -23.56 -26.60 -26.68
C VAL A 661 -25.03 -26.96 -26.54
N ALA A 662 -25.41 -28.18 -26.91
CA ALA A 662 -26.75 -28.67 -26.63
C ALA A 662 -26.95 -28.85 -25.11
N GLY A 663 -28.20 -28.71 -24.65
CA GLY A 663 -28.60 -28.91 -23.27
C GLY A 663 -29.87 -28.15 -22.94
N ASP A 664 -30.43 -28.42 -21.77
CA ASP A 664 -31.59 -27.70 -21.24
C ASP A 664 -31.10 -26.49 -20.43
N TYR A 665 -31.50 -25.30 -20.86
CA TYR A 665 -31.02 -24.03 -20.29
C TYR A 665 -32.06 -23.37 -19.41
N GLN A 666 -31.61 -22.92 -18.23
CA GLN A 666 -32.29 -21.91 -17.43
C GLN A 666 -31.40 -20.67 -17.37
N ALA A 667 -31.92 -19.54 -17.81
CA ALA A 667 -31.26 -18.25 -17.76
C ALA A 667 -32.09 -17.27 -16.93
N ASN A 668 -31.47 -16.60 -15.95
CA ASN A 668 -32.12 -15.59 -15.12
C ASN A 668 -31.42 -14.25 -15.30
N ALA A 669 -32.18 -13.21 -15.67
CA ALA A 669 -31.71 -11.83 -15.63
C ALA A 669 -31.86 -11.30 -14.21
N ILE A 670 -30.75 -10.88 -13.61
CA ILE A 670 -30.68 -10.47 -12.21
C ILE A 670 -30.41 -8.97 -12.15
N TRP A 671 -31.18 -8.29 -11.30
CA TRP A 671 -31.03 -6.87 -11.00
C TRP A 671 -31.10 -6.68 -9.49
N ARG A 672 -30.06 -6.08 -8.93
CA ARG A 672 -29.89 -5.83 -7.49
C ARG A 672 -30.10 -4.37 -7.19
N LEU A 673 -31.16 -4.11 -6.45
CA LEU A 673 -31.53 -2.79 -5.96
C LEU A 673 -30.96 -2.59 -4.56
N PRO A 674 -30.54 -1.36 -4.19
CA PRO A 674 -30.17 -1.02 -2.82
C PRO A 674 -31.38 -0.85 -1.89
N ILE A 675 -32.59 -0.92 -2.45
CA ILE A 675 -33.87 -0.74 -1.79
C ILE A 675 -34.83 -1.86 -2.20
N GLU A 676 -35.94 -1.97 -1.48
CA GLU A 676 -37.03 -2.86 -1.89
C GLU A 676 -37.61 -2.43 -3.24
N GLY A 677 -37.80 -3.41 -4.13
CA GLY A 677 -38.41 -3.23 -5.44
C GLY A 677 -39.64 -4.11 -5.62
N ARG A 678 -40.56 -3.68 -6.47
CA ARG A 678 -41.77 -4.42 -6.83
C ARG A 678 -41.64 -4.97 -8.24
N LEU A 679 -41.70 -6.29 -8.39
CA LEU A 679 -41.67 -6.98 -9.69
C LEU A 679 -43.08 -7.45 -10.08
N GLU A 680 -43.67 -6.84 -11.10
CA GLU A 680 -45.00 -7.21 -11.62
C GLU A 680 -45.03 -7.16 -13.14
N GLY A 681 -45.55 -8.23 -13.77
CA GLY A 681 -45.74 -8.26 -15.23
C GLY A 681 -44.47 -8.01 -16.05
N GLY A 682 -43.29 -8.37 -15.52
CA GLY A 682 -41.99 -8.12 -16.17
C GLY A 682 -41.42 -6.70 -15.94
N ARG A 683 -42.08 -5.86 -15.13
CA ARG A 683 -41.59 -4.55 -14.71
C ARG A 683 -41.08 -4.61 -13.28
N LEU A 684 -39.81 -4.27 -13.09
CA LEU A 684 -39.23 -4.02 -11.78
C LEU A 684 -39.28 -2.51 -11.50
N GLU A 685 -39.95 -2.10 -10.43
CA GLU A 685 -40.04 -0.70 -10.01
C GLU A 685 -39.44 -0.49 -8.62
N ALA A 686 -38.61 0.53 -8.48
CA ALA A 686 -37.98 0.95 -7.23
C ALA A 686 -38.16 2.46 -7.08
N ARG A 687 -38.43 2.95 -5.86
CA ARG A 687 -38.62 4.39 -5.58
C ARG A 687 -37.78 4.81 -4.39
N GLN A 688 -36.92 5.80 -4.60
CA GLN A 688 -36.11 6.42 -3.56
C GLN A 688 -36.58 7.86 -3.35
N ALA A 689 -36.72 8.26 -2.09
CA ALA A 689 -36.94 9.67 -1.76
C ALA A 689 -35.62 10.41 -1.99
N GLY A 690 -35.60 11.38 -2.90
CA GLY A 690 -34.49 12.32 -2.97
C GLY A 690 -34.52 13.26 -1.77
N GLU A 691 -33.37 13.70 -1.29
CA GLU A 691 -33.32 14.95 -0.53
C GLU A 691 -33.85 16.06 -1.45
N ARG A 692 -34.79 16.86 -0.94
CA ARG A 692 -35.37 17.99 -1.66
C ARG A 692 -34.40 19.17 -1.72
#